data_AF-A0A151U768-F1
#
_entry.id   AF-A0A151U768-F1
#
_cell.length_a   1.000
_cell.length_b   1.000
_cell.length_c   1.000
_cell.angle_alpha   90.00
_cell.angle_beta   90.00
_cell.angle_gamma   90.00
#
_symmetry.space_group_name_H-M   'P 1'
#
loop_
_entity.id
_entity.type
_entity.pdbx_description
1 polymer ?
#
loop_
_entity_poly.entity_id
_entity_poly.type
_entity_poly.pdbx_seq_one_letter_code
_entity_poly.pdbx_strand_id
1 'polypeptide(L)'
;MPSGGEVEVKRVFIGAGCNRIVNNVSWGASGFVSFGAHNAVAIFCPKSAQILTTLPGHKAVVNCTHWLPTSKFLFKAKQLEQHYLLSGDADGVIILWELSLTDGKWRQVLQLPQLHKKGVTCISGIMVSQTEAMFASSSSDGSVCVWEVVFPLTAGGDCKLSSRDSFSVGSKSMVALSLAELPGDSGQIILAMGGLDNKIHLYCGGRKGKLAHACELKGHTDWIRSLDFSLPISINGEVNNIFLVSSSQDKGIRIWKMALCSSVSNGHGISRKGEISLSSYIEGPVLLAGSSSFQISLESLLIGHEDWVYSVMWQPPLVASREEDAYYQPLSILSASMDKTMMIWQPEKTSGVWMNVVTVGELSHCALGFYGGHWSPNGDSILAHGYGGSFHLWKNVGNDNWLPQKVPSGHFASVTDIAWARTGDYIMSVSHDQTTRIYAPWKVEASLEDGEFWHEIARPQVHGHDINCMAVIHSKGNHRFVGGADEKVARVFEAPLSFLKTLNNATLQKSCSSDDVMGDVQILGANMSALGLSQKPIYVQAVHEAPERSGIDGIDTLETIPDAVPTVFTEPPIEDQLAWHTLWPESHKLYGHGNELFALCCDHKGELVASSCKAQSAAVAEVWLWQVGSWKAVGRLQSHSLTVTQMEFSHDDNFLLTVSRDRQFSVFSITKTGTGEISHSLLARQEGHKRIIWSCSWNPHGNEFATGSRDKTVKIWAIERESSVRLLTTLPQFMSSVTALSWIGLHHQKNYGLLAVGMENGQIEMWNLSYNRADNGSIATPAWKKNEDDHTSMQLASCGADNCVRVFDVTVK
;
A
#
# COMPACT_ATOMS: atom_id res chain seq x y z
N MET A 1 -44.17 10.26 1.26
CA MET A 1 -42.82 9.69 1.05
C MET A 1 -42.75 9.24 -0.40
N PRO A 2 -42.01 9.92 -1.30
CA PRO A 2 -41.77 9.36 -2.61
C PRO A 2 -40.76 8.21 -2.46
N SER A 3 -41.06 7.09 -3.09
CA SER A 3 -40.21 5.90 -3.21
C SER A 3 -38.79 6.29 -3.62
N GLY A 4 -37.83 6.17 -2.70
CA GLY A 4 -36.41 6.36 -3.02
C GLY A 4 -35.98 5.27 -4.01
N GLY A 5 -35.46 5.68 -5.17
CA GLY A 5 -34.77 4.76 -6.07
C GLY A 5 -33.64 4.06 -5.31
N GLU A 6 -33.54 2.75 -5.46
CA GLU A 6 -32.56 1.94 -4.74
C GLU A 6 -31.20 2.13 -5.41
N VAL A 7 -30.23 2.70 -4.69
CA VAL A 7 -28.86 2.86 -5.19
C VAL A 7 -28.04 1.66 -4.74
N GLU A 8 -27.57 0.86 -5.69
CA GLU A 8 -26.67 -0.25 -5.47
C GLU A 8 -25.22 0.21 -5.67
N VAL A 9 -24.34 -0.08 -4.71
CA VAL A 9 -22.92 0.32 -4.76
C VAL A 9 -22.04 -0.91 -4.65
N LYS A 10 -21.18 -1.12 -5.65
CA LYS A 10 -20.21 -2.22 -5.70
C LYS A 10 -18.80 -1.65 -5.79
N ARG A 11 -17.94 -2.00 -4.85
CA ARG A 11 -16.51 -1.64 -4.92
C ARG A 11 -15.80 -2.50 -5.97
N VAL A 12 -15.10 -1.88 -6.91
CA VAL A 12 -14.38 -2.57 -8.00
C VAL A 12 -12.86 -2.48 -7.86
N PHE A 13 -12.34 -1.48 -7.15
CA PHE A 13 -10.90 -1.32 -6.98
C PHE A 13 -10.53 -0.81 -5.59
N ILE A 14 -9.39 -1.29 -5.10
CA ILE A 14 -8.64 -0.72 -3.97
C ILE A 14 -7.16 -0.66 -4.37
N GLY A 15 -6.59 0.54 -4.34
CA GLY A 15 -5.15 0.77 -4.36
C GLY A 15 -4.68 1.18 -2.97
N ALA A 16 -3.79 0.40 -2.36
CA ALA A 16 -3.18 0.72 -1.07
C ALA A 16 -1.76 0.16 -0.99
N GLY A 17 -0.84 0.92 -0.41
CA GLY A 17 0.53 0.51 -0.11
C GLY A 17 0.65 -0.07 1.29
N CYS A 18 1.65 -0.92 1.49
CA CYS A 18 1.99 -1.48 2.80
C CYS A 18 2.57 -0.42 3.74
N ASN A 19 2.17 -0.44 5.01
CA ASN A 19 2.84 0.36 6.04
C ASN A 19 4.34 0.04 6.06
N ARG A 20 5.16 1.06 6.31
CA ARG A 20 6.63 0.97 6.31
C ARG A 20 7.18 0.32 7.58
N ILE A 21 6.76 -0.92 7.84
CA ILE A 21 7.02 -1.66 9.09
C ILE A 21 7.33 -3.13 8.74
N VAL A 22 8.36 -3.67 9.39
CA VAL A 22 8.94 -4.99 9.08
C VAL A 22 7.96 -6.16 9.20
N ASN A 23 7.27 -6.27 10.34
CA ASN A 23 6.42 -7.42 10.65
C ASN A 23 4.98 -7.29 10.09
N ASN A 24 4.76 -6.35 9.16
CA ASN A 24 3.42 -5.94 8.73
C ASN A 24 2.75 -6.94 7.78
N VAL A 25 3.54 -7.75 7.07
CA VAL A 25 3.05 -8.65 6.00
C VAL A 25 3.03 -10.10 6.47
N SER A 26 2.00 -10.85 6.06
CA SER A 26 1.92 -12.29 6.31
C SER A 26 1.21 -13.01 5.16
N TRP A 27 1.78 -14.12 4.69
CA TRP A 27 1.17 -14.98 3.68
C TRP A 27 0.52 -16.20 4.35
N GLY A 28 -0.81 -16.25 4.31
CA GLY A 28 -1.60 -17.30 4.95
C GLY A 28 -1.69 -18.57 4.11
N ALA A 29 -1.99 -19.69 4.80
CA ALA A 29 -2.24 -20.97 4.15
C ALA A 29 -3.48 -20.96 3.23
N SER A 30 -4.37 -19.96 3.36
CA SER A 30 -5.50 -19.72 2.44
C SER A 30 -5.05 -19.28 1.04
N GLY A 31 -3.77 -18.93 0.87
CA GLY A 31 -3.24 -18.35 -0.35
C GLY A 31 -3.37 -16.83 -0.40
N PHE A 32 -4.04 -16.20 0.56
CA PHE A 32 -4.13 -14.75 0.67
C PHE A 32 -2.97 -14.15 1.48
N VAL A 33 -2.63 -12.92 1.15
CA VAL A 33 -1.63 -12.11 1.85
C VAL A 33 -2.37 -11.03 2.64
N SER A 34 -2.01 -10.89 3.92
CA SER A 34 -2.47 -9.78 4.76
C SER A 34 -1.36 -8.76 4.92
N PHE A 35 -1.72 -7.49 4.98
CA PHE A 35 -0.82 -6.41 5.37
C PHE A 35 -1.57 -5.25 6.00
N GLY A 36 -0.93 -4.49 6.89
CA GLY A 36 -1.47 -3.24 7.39
C GLY A 36 -1.39 -2.12 6.34
N ALA A 37 -2.52 -1.48 6.08
CA ALA A 37 -2.65 -0.26 5.28
C ALA A 37 -3.24 0.84 6.17
N HIS A 38 -2.38 1.76 6.64
CA HIS A 38 -2.67 2.68 7.73
C HIS A 38 -3.21 1.92 8.96
N ASN A 39 -4.45 2.18 9.36
CA ASN A 39 -5.14 1.57 10.51
C ASN A 39 -6.09 0.43 10.13
N ALA A 40 -6.09 -0.01 8.87
CA ALA A 40 -6.86 -1.16 8.41
C ALA A 40 -5.93 -2.31 8.02
N VAL A 41 -6.46 -3.53 8.00
CA VAL A 41 -5.75 -4.70 7.45
C VAL A 41 -6.26 -4.95 6.03
N ALA A 42 -5.40 -4.81 5.04
CA ALA A 42 -5.71 -5.12 3.64
C ALA A 42 -5.43 -6.60 3.33
N ILE A 43 -6.28 -7.19 2.49
CA ILE A 43 -6.18 -8.58 2.03
C ILE A 43 -5.97 -8.58 0.53
N PHE A 44 -4.83 -9.11 0.10
CA PHE A 44 -4.41 -9.20 -1.29
C PHE A 44 -4.42 -10.67 -1.76
N CYS A 45 -4.89 -10.88 -3.00
CA CYS A 45 -4.81 -12.16 -3.69
C CYS A 45 -3.67 -12.19 -4.72
N PRO A 46 -2.60 -12.96 -4.48
CA PRO A 46 -1.47 -13.11 -5.41
C PRO A 46 -1.84 -13.61 -6.82
N LYS A 47 -2.95 -14.37 -6.94
CA LYS A 47 -3.40 -14.89 -8.24
C LYS A 47 -4.00 -13.82 -9.15
N SER A 48 -4.79 -12.91 -8.59
CA SER A 48 -5.43 -11.82 -9.35
C SER A 48 -4.64 -10.52 -9.32
N ALA A 49 -3.56 -10.43 -8.52
CA ALA A 49 -2.79 -9.20 -8.32
C ALA A 49 -3.64 -8.01 -7.80
N GLN A 50 -4.68 -8.30 -6.99
CA GLN A 50 -5.60 -7.29 -6.49
C GLN A 50 -5.81 -7.35 -4.98
N ILE A 51 -6.10 -6.18 -4.40
CA ILE A 51 -6.59 -6.05 -3.02
C ILE A 51 -8.10 -6.33 -3.03
N LEU A 52 -8.50 -7.42 -2.38
CA LEU A 52 -9.89 -7.87 -2.35
C LEU A 52 -10.73 -7.03 -1.38
N THR A 53 -10.18 -6.76 -0.19
CA THR A 53 -10.87 -6.02 0.86
C THR A 53 -9.92 -5.41 1.88
N THR A 54 -10.45 -4.47 2.65
CA THR A 54 -9.82 -3.85 3.82
C THR A 54 -10.69 -4.12 5.05
N LEU A 55 -10.07 -4.54 6.15
CA LEU A 55 -10.70 -4.82 7.44
C LEU A 55 -10.46 -3.62 8.38
N PRO A 56 -11.45 -2.73 8.55
CA PRO A 56 -11.34 -1.63 9.50
C PRO A 56 -11.54 -2.14 10.93
N GLY A 57 -10.77 -1.63 11.89
CA GLY A 57 -10.96 -1.95 13.31
C GLY A 57 -9.93 -1.28 14.23
N HIS A 58 -8.68 -1.19 13.81
CA HIS A 58 -7.66 -0.49 14.57
C HIS A 58 -7.84 1.02 14.49
N LYS A 59 -7.48 1.70 15.59
CA LYS A 59 -7.47 3.18 15.68
C LYS A 59 -6.10 3.75 15.34
N ALA A 60 -5.05 2.99 15.64
CA ALA A 60 -3.67 3.32 15.30
C ALA A 60 -3.19 2.51 14.08
N VAL A 61 -2.00 2.86 13.60
CA VAL A 61 -1.33 2.18 12.48
C VAL A 61 -1.10 0.70 12.82
N VAL A 62 -1.44 -0.19 11.89
CA VAL A 62 -1.19 -1.62 12.02
C VAL A 62 0.30 -1.89 11.82
N ASN A 63 0.92 -2.54 12.81
CA ASN A 63 2.35 -2.84 12.82
C ASN A 63 2.65 -4.27 12.37
N CYS A 64 1.75 -5.21 12.68
CA CYS A 64 1.98 -6.62 12.40
C CYS A 64 0.72 -7.37 12.03
N THR A 65 0.87 -8.36 11.16
CA THR A 65 -0.18 -9.33 10.82
C THR A 65 0.37 -10.75 10.87
N HIS A 66 -0.44 -11.73 11.28
CA HIS A 66 0.01 -13.13 11.38
C HIS A 66 -1.15 -14.12 11.19
N TRP A 67 -1.04 -15.02 10.22
CA TRP A 67 -2.06 -16.02 9.92
C TRP A 67 -2.00 -17.25 10.82
N LEU A 68 -3.16 -17.83 11.12
CA LEU A 68 -3.33 -19.11 11.81
C LEU A 68 -4.41 -19.94 11.10
N PRO A 69 -4.13 -21.15 10.58
CA PRO A 69 -2.81 -21.79 10.52
C PRO A 69 -1.86 -21.04 9.56
N THR A 70 -0.56 -21.05 9.88
CA THR A 70 0.48 -20.66 8.91
C THR A 70 0.69 -21.79 7.90
N SER A 71 1.29 -21.47 6.75
CA SER A 71 1.66 -22.47 5.74
C SER A 71 2.53 -23.60 6.31
N LYS A 72 3.34 -23.31 7.34
CA LYS A 72 4.19 -24.28 8.04
C LYS A 72 3.38 -25.33 8.80
N PHE A 73 2.20 -24.99 9.31
CA PHE A 73 1.39 -25.88 10.16
C PHE A 73 0.06 -26.31 9.54
N LEU A 74 -0.16 -26.05 8.24
CA LEU A 74 -1.40 -26.41 7.54
C LEU A 74 -1.74 -27.90 7.66
N PHE A 75 -0.72 -28.78 7.64
CA PHE A 75 -0.91 -30.22 7.78
C PHE A 75 -1.56 -30.64 9.11
N LYS A 76 -1.44 -29.83 10.17
CA LYS A 76 -2.10 -30.06 11.47
C LYS A 76 -3.56 -29.62 11.49
N ALA A 77 -4.00 -28.77 10.56
CA ALA A 77 -5.29 -28.09 10.58
C ALA A 77 -6.16 -28.34 9.33
N LYS A 78 -6.05 -29.52 8.70
CA LYS A 78 -6.73 -29.86 7.44
C LYS A 78 -8.26 -29.75 7.45
N GLN A 79 -8.87 -29.98 8.61
CA GLN A 79 -10.33 -29.98 8.76
C GLN A 79 -10.90 -28.63 9.19
N LEU A 80 -10.06 -27.61 9.39
CA LEU A 80 -10.57 -26.26 9.65
C LEU A 80 -11.07 -25.63 8.35
N GLU A 81 -12.36 -25.38 8.30
CA GLU A 81 -13.00 -24.64 7.21
C GLU A 81 -12.81 -23.12 7.36
N GLN A 82 -12.25 -22.66 8.49
CA GLN A 82 -11.98 -21.26 8.77
C GLN A 82 -10.50 -21.03 8.99
N HIS A 83 -9.98 -19.94 8.46
CA HIS A 83 -8.64 -19.45 8.78
C HIS A 83 -8.75 -18.18 9.61
N TYR A 84 -7.81 -17.99 10.51
CA TYR A 84 -7.78 -16.86 11.41
C TYR A 84 -6.58 -15.97 11.12
N LEU A 85 -6.73 -14.68 11.43
CA LEU A 85 -5.69 -13.67 11.25
C LEU A 85 -5.58 -12.85 12.52
N LEU A 86 -4.37 -12.69 13.03
CA LEU A 86 -4.04 -11.78 14.12
C LEU A 86 -3.47 -10.50 13.53
N SER A 87 -3.90 -9.35 14.04
CA SER A 87 -3.27 -8.06 13.72
C SER A 87 -2.98 -7.26 14.99
N GLY A 88 -1.82 -6.62 15.06
CA GLY A 88 -1.39 -5.79 16.18
C GLY A 88 -1.07 -4.36 15.73
N ASP A 89 -1.48 -3.36 16.51
CA ASP A 89 -1.26 -1.94 16.18
C ASP A 89 -0.23 -1.22 17.07
N ALA A 90 0.03 0.04 16.73
CA ALA A 90 0.95 0.94 17.44
C ALA A 90 0.49 1.37 18.85
N ASP A 91 -0.76 1.12 19.23
CA ASP A 91 -1.31 1.40 20.57
C ASP A 91 -1.31 0.14 21.48
N GLY A 92 -0.88 -1.01 20.96
CA GLY A 92 -0.79 -2.25 21.72
C GLY A 92 -2.06 -3.11 21.66
N VAL A 93 -3.00 -2.78 20.78
CA VAL A 93 -4.23 -3.56 20.58
C VAL A 93 -3.97 -4.70 19.61
N ILE A 94 -4.45 -5.89 19.95
CA ILE A 94 -4.44 -7.06 19.07
C ILE A 94 -5.88 -7.44 18.74
N ILE A 95 -6.19 -7.67 17.46
CA ILE A 95 -7.49 -8.12 16.98
C ILE A 95 -7.36 -9.49 16.32
N LEU A 96 -8.30 -10.38 16.62
CA LEU A 96 -8.47 -11.68 15.98
C LEU A 96 -9.60 -11.60 14.95
N TRP A 97 -9.27 -11.91 13.70
CA TRP A 97 -10.19 -11.98 12.56
C TRP A 97 -10.37 -13.43 12.13
N GLU A 98 -11.53 -13.72 11.54
CA GLU A 98 -11.89 -15.01 10.96
C GLU A 98 -12.26 -14.83 9.49
N LEU A 99 -11.76 -15.73 8.66
CA LEU A 99 -12.09 -15.91 7.27
C LEU A 99 -12.78 -17.27 7.11
N SER A 100 -14.04 -17.26 6.67
CA SER A 100 -14.72 -18.47 6.20
C SER A 100 -14.23 -18.79 4.78
N LEU A 101 -13.66 -19.98 4.57
CA LEU A 101 -13.18 -20.41 3.25
C LEU A 101 -14.32 -20.78 2.30
N THR A 102 -15.50 -21.13 2.82
CA THR A 102 -16.68 -21.47 2.02
C THR A 102 -17.34 -20.23 1.44
N ASP A 103 -17.48 -19.18 2.25
CA ASP A 103 -18.26 -17.98 1.92
C ASP A 103 -17.37 -16.80 1.52
N GLY A 104 -16.07 -16.86 1.78
CA GLY A 104 -15.14 -15.74 1.61
C GLY A 104 -15.42 -14.56 2.53
N LYS A 105 -16.27 -14.74 3.54
CA LYS A 105 -16.70 -13.68 4.46
C LYS A 105 -15.73 -13.51 5.62
N TRP A 106 -15.55 -12.25 6.00
CA TRP A 106 -14.72 -11.84 7.12
C TRP A 106 -15.55 -11.48 8.33
N ARG A 107 -15.07 -11.86 9.51
CA ARG A 107 -15.65 -11.49 10.80
C ARG A 107 -14.56 -11.06 11.77
N GLN A 108 -14.79 -9.97 12.48
CA GLN A 108 -14.01 -9.64 13.67
C GLN A 108 -14.49 -10.52 14.82
N VAL A 109 -13.66 -11.42 15.31
CA VAL A 109 -14.03 -12.38 16.37
C VAL A 109 -13.89 -11.72 17.74
N LEU A 110 -12.70 -11.18 18.03
CA LEU A 110 -12.37 -10.68 19.34
C LEU A 110 -11.31 -9.58 19.25
N GLN A 111 -11.46 -8.54 20.05
CA GLN A 111 -10.35 -7.66 20.42
C GLN A 111 -9.74 -8.17 21.73
N LEU A 112 -8.44 -8.46 21.72
CA LEU A 112 -7.76 -9.02 22.86
C LEU A 112 -7.70 -8.05 24.05
N PRO A 113 -7.64 -8.56 25.30
CA PRO A 113 -7.35 -7.73 26.46
C PRO A 113 -6.03 -6.97 26.27
N GLN A 114 -6.06 -5.66 26.48
CA GLN A 114 -4.90 -4.79 26.26
C GLN A 114 -3.86 -4.97 27.38
N LEU A 115 -3.02 -6.00 27.26
CA LEU A 115 -1.89 -6.25 28.17
C LEU A 115 -0.67 -5.38 27.82
N HIS A 116 -0.49 -5.05 26.53
CA HIS A 116 0.60 -4.20 26.07
C HIS A 116 0.24 -2.72 26.27
N LYS A 117 1.19 -1.95 26.82
CA LYS A 117 1.01 -0.51 27.07
C LYS A 117 1.52 0.36 25.92
N LYS A 118 2.32 -0.23 25.03
CA LYS A 118 2.85 0.39 23.81
C LYS A 118 2.60 -0.52 22.61
N GLY A 119 2.89 -0.01 21.42
CA GLY A 119 2.68 -0.71 20.16
C GLY A 119 3.27 -2.13 20.10
N VAL A 120 2.50 -3.02 19.50
CA VAL A 120 2.90 -4.41 19.23
C VAL A 120 3.98 -4.40 18.16
N THR A 121 5.08 -5.11 18.40
CA THR A 121 6.24 -5.16 17.49
C THR A 121 6.23 -6.40 16.61
N CYS A 122 5.85 -7.55 17.15
CA CYS A 122 5.85 -8.84 16.46
C CYS A 122 4.78 -9.77 17.05
N ILE A 123 4.21 -10.62 16.19
CA ILE A 123 3.33 -11.72 16.57
C ILE A 123 3.84 -12.97 15.85
N SER A 124 3.95 -14.07 16.58
CA SER A 124 4.37 -15.37 16.05
C SER A 124 3.53 -16.47 16.69
N GLY A 125 3.01 -17.40 15.89
CA GLY A 125 2.14 -18.46 16.38
C GLY A 125 2.32 -19.80 15.67
N ILE A 126 1.88 -20.86 16.34
CA ILE A 126 1.94 -22.24 15.88
C ILE A 126 0.61 -22.94 16.14
N MET A 127 0.27 -23.92 15.30
CA MET A 127 -0.81 -24.87 15.59
C MET A 127 -0.26 -25.99 16.47
N VAL A 128 -0.90 -26.18 17.63
CA VAL A 128 -0.56 -27.26 18.58
C VAL A 128 -1.39 -28.51 18.27
N SER A 129 -2.67 -28.33 17.98
CA SER A 129 -3.59 -29.37 17.54
C SER A 129 -4.40 -28.88 16.35
N GLN A 130 -5.43 -29.62 15.94
CA GLN A 130 -6.33 -29.19 14.87
C GLN A 130 -7.02 -27.88 15.24
N THR A 131 -7.55 -27.75 16.45
CA THR A 131 -8.35 -26.59 16.89
C THR A 131 -7.62 -25.67 17.85
N GLU A 132 -6.44 -26.04 18.36
CA GLU A 132 -5.72 -25.23 19.34
C GLU A 132 -4.46 -24.62 18.72
N ALA A 133 -4.31 -23.30 18.87
CA ALA A 133 -3.11 -22.57 18.52
C ALA A 133 -2.53 -21.85 19.73
N MET A 134 -1.22 -21.67 19.72
CA MET A 134 -0.53 -20.79 20.65
C MET A 134 0.23 -19.74 19.89
N PHE A 135 0.22 -18.51 20.42
CA PHE A 135 0.98 -17.41 19.84
C PHE A 135 1.59 -16.53 20.92
N ALA A 136 2.72 -15.91 20.57
CA ALA A 136 3.40 -14.93 21.38
C ALA A 136 3.30 -13.57 20.70
N SER A 137 3.11 -12.52 21.49
CA SER A 137 3.12 -11.12 21.06
C SER A 137 4.15 -10.34 21.87
N SER A 138 4.95 -9.51 21.21
CA SER A 138 5.91 -8.59 21.84
C SER A 138 5.48 -7.15 21.64
N SER A 139 5.87 -6.29 22.57
CA SER A 139 5.62 -4.85 22.49
C SER A 139 6.89 -4.03 22.64
N SER A 140 6.84 -2.80 22.13
CA SER A 140 7.87 -1.78 22.31
C SER A 140 8.13 -1.43 23.79
N ASP A 141 7.25 -1.79 24.71
CA ASP A 141 7.49 -1.65 26.16
C ASP A 141 8.40 -2.74 26.76
N GLY A 142 8.83 -3.73 25.97
CA GLY A 142 9.68 -4.84 26.42
C GLY A 142 8.89 -6.02 27.00
N SER A 143 7.57 -5.93 27.05
CA SER A 143 6.70 -7.04 27.46
C SER A 143 6.50 -8.04 26.33
N VAL A 144 6.46 -9.32 26.71
CA VAL A 144 6.09 -10.44 25.86
C VAL A 144 4.95 -11.18 26.53
N CYS A 145 3.87 -11.40 25.78
CA CYS A 145 2.68 -12.10 26.23
C CYS A 145 2.50 -13.37 25.40
N VAL A 146 2.19 -14.49 26.07
CA VAL A 146 1.89 -15.76 25.42
C VAL A 146 0.42 -16.08 25.62
N TRP A 147 -0.22 -16.47 24.54
CA TRP A 147 -1.64 -16.70 24.42
C TRP A 147 -1.91 -18.09 23.89
N GLU A 148 -3.02 -18.66 24.33
CA GLU A 148 -3.58 -19.89 23.81
C GLU A 148 -4.99 -19.58 23.31
N VAL A 149 -5.30 -20.06 22.11
CA VAL A 149 -6.60 -19.89 21.47
C VAL A 149 -7.13 -21.23 21.01
N VAL A 150 -8.40 -21.48 21.34
CA VAL A 150 -9.14 -22.68 20.92
C VAL A 150 -10.22 -22.24 19.95
N PHE A 151 -10.12 -22.76 18.73
CA PHE A 151 -11.01 -22.48 17.61
C PHE A 151 -12.21 -23.44 17.60
N PRO A 152 -13.42 -22.95 17.27
CA PRO A 152 -14.55 -23.82 16.98
C PRO A 152 -14.32 -24.57 15.66
N LEU A 153 -14.90 -25.78 15.53
CA LEU A 153 -14.90 -26.53 14.26
C LEU A 153 -15.92 -25.98 13.27
N THR A 154 -17.01 -25.39 13.76
CA THR A 154 -18.10 -24.83 12.95
C THR A 154 -17.95 -23.32 12.79
N ALA A 155 -18.24 -22.82 11.58
CA ALA A 155 -18.16 -21.39 11.26
C ALA A 155 -19.07 -20.58 12.17
N GLY A 156 -18.59 -19.42 12.63
CA GLY A 156 -19.41 -18.52 13.46
C GLY A 156 -19.37 -18.82 14.96
N GLY A 157 -18.70 -19.88 15.42
CA GLY A 157 -18.54 -20.17 16.84
C GLY A 157 -17.65 -19.15 17.57
N ASP A 158 -17.76 -19.09 18.90
CA ASP A 158 -16.91 -18.24 19.74
C ASP A 158 -15.56 -18.90 20.02
N CYS A 159 -14.46 -18.17 19.80
CA CYS A 159 -13.12 -18.61 20.14
C CYS A 159 -12.86 -18.44 21.65
N LYS A 160 -12.26 -19.44 22.29
CA LYS A 160 -11.82 -19.33 23.69
C LYS A 160 -10.37 -18.87 23.71
N LEU A 161 -10.10 -17.74 24.36
CA LEU A 161 -8.76 -17.17 24.49
C LEU A 161 -8.32 -17.18 25.97
N SER A 162 -7.12 -17.67 26.23
CA SER A 162 -6.46 -17.62 27.54
C SER A 162 -5.12 -16.89 27.44
N SER A 163 -4.92 -15.86 28.25
CA SER A 163 -3.58 -15.29 28.51
C SER A 163 -2.86 -16.22 29.47
N ARG A 164 -1.69 -16.70 29.05
CA ARG A 164 -0.98 -17.76 29.76
C ARG A 164 0.19 -17.21 30.56
N ASP A 165 1.00 -16.39 29.91
CA ASP A 165 2.19 -15.82 30.54
C ASP A 165 2.40 -14.40 30.04
N SER A 166 2.95 -13.57 30.91
CA SER A 166 3.32 -12.19 30.60
C SER A 166 4.56 -11.87 31.41
N PHE A 167 5.64 -11.55 30.71
CA PHE A 167 6.93 -11.24 31.32
C PHE A 167 7.66 -10.18 30.53
N SER A 168 8.66 -9.53 31.14
CA SER A 168 9.47 -8.48 30.53
C SER A 168 10.87 -9.01 30.28
N VAL A 169 11.36 -8.87 29.05
CA VAL A 169 12.70 -9.31 28.65
C VAL A 169 13.67 -8.13 28.79
N GLY A 170 14.06 -7.84 30.03
CA GLY A 170 14.96 -6.72 30.33
C GLY A 170 14.40 -5.36 29.93
N SER A 171 15.30 -4.42 29.59
CA SER A 171 14.95 -3.04 29.21
C SER A 171 14.81 -2.82 27.70
N LYS A 172 15.16 -3.82 26.88
CA LYS A 172 15.22 -3.69 25.43
C LYS A 172 13.98 -4.32 24.79
N SER A 173 13.43 -3.65 23.78
CA SER A 173 12.27 -4.14 23.05
C SER A 173 12.64 -5.34 22.18
N MET A 174 11.82 -6.38 22.23
CA MET A 174 11.91 -7.53 21.33
C MET A 174 11.17 -7.21 20.03
N VAL A 175 11.76 -7.57 18.88
CA VAL A 175 11.22 -7.26 17.54
C VAL A 175 11.06 -8.51 16.66
N ALA A 176 11.65 -9.64 17.06
CA ALA A 176 11.54 -10.92 16.38
C ALA A 176 11.14 -12.02 17.38
N LEU A 177 10.15 -12.82 17.02
CA LEU A 177 9.65 -13.94 17.81
C LEU A 177 9.53 -15.20 16.95
N SER A 178 9.93 -16.34 17.48
CA SER A 178 9.65 -17.64 16.87
C SER A 178 9.27 -18.68 17.92
N LEU A 179 8.18 -19.39 17.69
CA LEU A 179 7.69 -20.47 18.54
C LEU A 179 7.88 -21.81 17.84
N ALA A 180 8.24 -22.83 18.62
CA ALA A 180 8.28 -24.21 18.15
C ALA A 180 7.94 -25.21 19.25
N GLU A 181 7.56 -26.40 18.84
CA GLU A 181 7.42 -27.56 19.71
C GLU A 181 8.70 -28.39 19.67
N LEU A 182 9.28 -28.66 20.83
CA LEU A 182 10.50 -29.46 20.93
C LEU A 182 10.19 -30.95 20.68
N PRO A 183 11.10 -31.69 20.02
CA PRO A 183 10.89 -33.08 19.68
C PRO A 183 11.08 -34.00 20.90
N GLY A 184 10.42 -35.16 20.88
CA GLY A 184 10.32 -36.07 22.02
C GLY A 184 9.05 -35.78 22.83
N ASP A 185 8.34 -36.83 23.26
CA ASP A 185 6.96 -36.89 23.82
C ASP A 185 6.62 -35.97 25.03
N SER A 186 7.43 -34.97 25.31
CA SER A 186 7.37 -34.07 26.46
C SER A 186 6.37 -32.92 26.33
N GLY A 187 5.83 -32.64 25.13
CA GLY A 187 4.91 -31.52 24.88
C GLY A 187 5.48 -30.17 25.34
N GLN A 188 6.80 -29.97 25.16
CA GLN A 188 7.52 -28.76 25.54
C GLN A 188 7.54 -27.76 24.39
N ILE A 189 7.42 -26.50 24.73
CA ILE A 189 7.38 -25.39 23.80
C ILE A 189 8.60 -24.53 24.05
N ILE A 190 9.23 -24.08 22.97
CA ILE A 190 10.34 -23.15 22.98
C ILE A 190 9.94 -21.85 22.27
N LEU A 191 10.33 -20.73 22.87
CA LEU A 191 10.18 -19.39 22.34
C LEU A 191 11.58 -18.78 22.19
N ALA A 192 11.94 -18.42 20.95
CA ALA A 192 13.11 -17.63 20.66
C ALA A 192 12.71 -16.17 20.46
N MET A 193 13.48 -15.26 21.05
CA MET A 193 13.24 -13.83 20.99
C MET A 193 14.53 -13.09 20.63
N GLY A 194 14.39 -12.12 19.74
CA GLY A 194 15.46 -11.22 19.31
C GLY A 194 14.97 -9.78 19.33
N GLY A 195 15.83 -8.85 19.72
CA GLY A 195 15.46 -7.46 19.92
C GLY A 195 16.53 -6.48 19.49
N LEU A 196 16.52 -5.32 20.15
CA LEU A 196 17.55 -4.28 20.05
C LEU A 196 18.86 -4.65 20.77
N ASP A 197 19.19 -5.94 20.76
CA ASP A 197 20.40 -6.54 21.27
C ASP A 197 20.96 -7.59 20.30
N ASN A 198 22.18 -8.01 20.58
CA ASN A 198 22.94 -8.94 19.76
C ASN A 198 22.85 -10.39 20.24
N LYS A 199 21.85 -10.68 21.08
CA LYS A 199 21.65 -12.00 21.70
C LYS A 199 20.27 -12.53 21.36
N ILE A 200 20.17 -13.85 21.24
CA ILE A 200 18.87 -14.52 21.09
C ILE A 200 18.51 -15.11 22.45
N HIS A 201 17.36 -14.73 22.99
CA HIS A 201 16.85 -15.21 24.26
C HIS A 201 15.95 -16.41 24.03
N LEU A 202 16.27 -17.54 24.65
CA LEU A 202 15.47 -18.77 24.57
C LEU A 202 14.72 -19.00 25.87
N TYR A 203 13.41 -19.19 25.76
CA TYR A 203 12.53 -19.54 26.86
C TYR A 203 11.86 -20.88 26.56
N CYS A 204 11.77 -21.75 27.55
CA CYS A 204 11.14 -23.06 27.40
C CYS A 204 10.15 -23.35 28.52
N GLY A 205 9.12 -24.13 28.21
CA GLY A 205 8.17 -24.63 29.21
C GLY A 205 7.16 -25.60 28.61
N GLY A 206 6.57 -26.45 29.46
CA GLY A 206 5.58 -27.44 29.01
C GLY A 206 4.29 -26.79 28.58
N ARG A 207 3.47 -27.40 27.72
CA ARG A 207 2.19 -26.89 27.18
C ARG A 207 1.14 -26.33 28.16
N LYS A 208 1.25 -26.52 29.48
CA LYS A 208 0.36 -25.84 30.47
C LYS A 208 1.11 -25.03 31.55
N GLY A 209 2.44 -25.02 31.54
CA GLY A 209 3.29 -24.31 32.52
C GLY A 209 3.70 -22.89 32.10
N LYS A 210 4.36 -22.16 32.99
CA LYS A 210 5.02 -20.88 32.63
C LYS A 210 6.27 -21.12 31.80
N LEU A 211 6.62 -20.18 30.93
CA LEU A 211 7.87 -20.22 30.19
C LEU A 211 9.00 -19.69 31.08
N ALA A 212 10.03 -20.50 31.29
CA ALA A 212 11.22 -20.11 32.03
C ALA A 212 12.34 -19.74 31.05
N HIS A 213 13.16 -18.75 31.44
CA HIS A 213 14.37 -18.42 30.70
C HIS A 213 15.32 -19.62 30.71
N ALA A 214 15.66 -20.13 29.53
CA ALA A 214 16.52 -21.30 29.35
C ALA A 214 17.99 -20.87 29.18
N CYS A 215 18.30 -20.16 28.10
CA CYS A 215 19.66 -19.70 27.79
C CYS A 215 19.68 -18.54 26.78
N GLU A 216 20.85 -17.93 26.61
CA GLU A 216 21.12 -16.88 25.61
C GLU A 216 22.09 -17.42 24.55
N LEU A 217 21.78 -17.21 23.27
CA LEU A 217 22.71 -17.46 22.17
C LEU A 217 23.47 -16.19 21.83
N LYS A 218 24.80 -16.27 21.85
CA LYS A 218 25.71 -15.16 21.51
C LYS A 218 26.41 -15.49 20.19
N GLY A 219 26.37 -14.57 19.25
CA GLY A 219 27.05 -14.74 17.97
C GLY A 219 26.89 -13.56 17.02
N HIS A 220 25.76 -12.87 17.08
CA HIS A 220 25.55 -11.63 16.34
C HIS A 220 26.32 -10.46 16.97
N THR A 221 26.66 -9.47 16.15
CA THR A 221 27.32 -8.23 16.63
C THR A 221 26.38 -7.03 16.71
N ASP A 222 25.18 -7.13 16.13
CA ASP A 222 24.18 -6.07 16.10
C ASP A 222 22.76 -6.63 16.33
N TRP A 223 21.72 -5.78 16.23
CA TRP A 223 20.33 -6.13 16.53
C TRP A 223 19.82 -7.31 15.71
N ILE A 224 19.06 -8.19 16.37
CA ILE A 224 18.36 -9.30 15.72
C ILE A 224 17.09 -8.78 15.04
N ARG A 225 16.87 -9.17 13.79
CA ARG A 225 15.72 -8.69 12.99
C ARG A 225 14.67 -9.75 12.72
N SER A 226 15.07 -11.01 12.50
CA SER A 226 14.14 -12.11 12.26
C SER A 226 14.67 -13.42 12.82
N LEU A 227 13.74 -14.28 13.22
CA LEU A 227 13.98 -15.59 13.81
C LEU A 227 12.93 -16.57 13.24
N ASP A 228 13.37 -17.75 12.81
CA ASP A 228 12.44 -18.80 12.40
C ASP A 228 12.95 -20.20 12.75
N PHE A 229 12.13 -20.97 13.48
CA PHE A 229 12.41 -22.37 13.78
C PHE A 229 12.01 -23.28 12.61
N SER A 230 12.79 -24.32 12.35
CA SER A 230 12.40 -25.42 11.47
C SER A 230 11.39 -26.34 12.17
N LEU A 231 10.64 -27.10 11.37
CA LEU A 231 10.02 -28.33 11.85
C LEU A 231 11.13 -29.34 12.22
N PRO A 232 10.83 -30.37 13.03
CA PRO A 232 11.82 -31.41 13.32
C PRO A 232 12.29 -32.11 12.04
N ILE A 233 13.59 -32.04 11.76
CA ILE A 233 14.22 -32.62 10.57
C ILE A 233 14.98 -33.88 10.98
N SER A 234 14.64 -35.00 10.36
CA SER A 234 15.38 -36.26 10.49
C SER A 234 16.47 -36.32 9.42
N ILE A 235 17.74 -36.25 9.83
CA ILE A 235 18.89 -36.50 8.96
C ILE A 235 19.39 -37.92 9.25
N ASN A 236 19.45 -38.79 8.23
CA ASN A 236 19.96 -40.16 8.32
C ASN A 236 19.22 -41.09 9.31
N GLY A 237 17.94 -40.82 9.61
CA GLY A 237 17.04 -41.76 10.26
C GLY A 237 17.06 -41.84 11.80
N GLU A 238 17.96 -41.16 12.52
CA GLU A 238 18.12 -41.43 13.97
C GLU A 238 17.91 -40.28 14.97
N VAL A 239 17.78 -39.00 14.60
CA VAL A 239 17.36 -37.96 15.58
C VAL A 239 16.60 -36.82 14.90
N ASN A 240 15.45 -36.46 15.46
CA ASN A 240 14.71 -35.25 15.08
C ASN A 240 15.43 -34.02 15.63
N ASN A 241 16.25 -33.37 14.82
CA ASN A 241 16.90 -32.12 15.16
C ASN A 241 15.97 -30.94 14.82
N ILE A 242 16.04 -29.86 15.60
CA ILE A 242 15.41 -28.59 15.24
C ILE A 242 16.50 -27.58 14.92
N PHE A 243 16.28 -26.78 13.88
CA PHE A 243 17.15 -25.67 13.53
C PHE A 243 16.45 -24.34 13.82
N LEU A 244 17.22 -23.35 14.25
CA LEU A 244 16.79 -21.95 14.34
C LEU A 244 17.63 -21.15 13.36
N VAL A 245 16.99 -20.41 12.46
CA VAL A 245 17.68 -19.41 11.64
C VAL A 245 17.48 -18.03 12.26
N SER A 246 18.54 -17.23 12.29
CA SER A 246 18.52 -15.85 12.78
C SER A 246 19.17 -14.88 11.81
N SER A 247 18.58 -13.69 11.65
CA SER A 247 19.15 -12.58 10.88
C SER A 247 19.38 -11.35 11.74
N SER A 248 20.30 -10.49 11.31
CA SER A 248 20.69 -9.30 12.06
C SER A 248 21.12 -8.15 11.15
N GLN A 249 21.19 -6.96 11.74
CA GLN A 249 21.83 -5.78 11.13
C GLN A 249 23.34 -5.95 10.93
N ASP A 250 23.96 -7.00 11.48
CA ASP A 250 25.34 -7.36 11.19
C ASP A 250 25.55 -7.98 9.79
N LYS A 251 24.50 -7.98 8.95
CA LYS A 251 24.46 -8.54 7.58
C LYS A 251 24.59 -10.06 7.50
N GLY A 252 24.76 -10.74 8.65
CA GLY A 252 24.95 -12.17 8.73
C GLY A 252 23.66 -12.92 9.04
N ILE A 253 23.53 -14.12 8.47
CA ILE A 253 22.49 -15.09 8.81
C ILE A 253 23.16 -16.26 9.51
N ARG A 254 22.62 -16.70 10.66
CA ARG A 254 23.19 -17.81 11.44
C ARG A 254 22.18 -18.94 11.56
N ILE A 255 22.66 -20.17 11.39
CA ILE A 255 21.87 -21.39 11.57
C ILE A 255 22.36 -22.07 12.85
N TRP A 256 21.45 -22.19 13.81
CA TRP A 256 21.68 -22.84 15.10
C TRP A 256 21.02 -24.22 15.08
N LYS A 257 21.79 -25.26 15.40
CA LYS A 257 21.30 -26.63 15.49
C LYS A 257 21.00 -26.98 16.93
N MET A 258 19.83 -27.56 17.17
CA MET A 258 19.41 -28.07 18.47
C MET A 258 19.26 -29.59 18.37
N ALA A 259 20.23 -30.31 18.93
CA ALA A 259 20.26 -31.77 18.90
C ALA A 259 19.82 -32.34 20.25
N LEU A 260 18.94 -33.35 20.23
CA LEU A 260 18.52 -34.07 21.42
C LEU A 260 19.70 -34.92 21.94
N CYS A 261 20.11 -34.70 23.18
CA CYS A 261 21.09 -35.58 23.84
C CYS A 261 20.36 -36.81 24.40
N SER A 262 20.72 -38.00 23.93
CA SER A 262 20.32 -39.24 24.58
C SER A 262 20.95 -39.31 25.99
N SER A 263 20.19 -39.83 26.96
CA SER A 263 20.53 -39.85 28.39
C SER A 263 22.02 -40.12 28.66
N VAL A 264 22.66 -39.19 29.37
CA VAL A 264 23.99 -39.39 29.95
C VAL A 264 23.98 -40.71 30.71
N SER A 265 24.76 -41.67 30.25
CA SER A 265 25.01 -42.90 30.99
C SER A 265 25.58 -42.52 32.37
N ASN A 266 24.87 -42.91 33.43
CA ASN A 266 25.36 -42.83 34.80
C ASN A 266 26.73 -43.50 34.89
N GLY A 267 27.78 -42.69 35.06
CA GLY A 267 29.15 -43.20 35.14
C GLY A 267 30.19 -42.11 35.37
N HIS A 268 30.34 -41.70 36.63
CA HIS A 268 31.51 -41.06 37.24
C HIS A 268 31.94 -39.66 36.79
N GLY A 269 31.99 -38.76 37.78
CA GLY A 269 32.74 -37.52 37.68
C GLY A 269 34.21 -37.79 37.40
N ILE A 270 34.72 -37.20 36.32
CA ILE A 270 36.14 -36.95 36.11
C ILE A 270 36.26 -35.53 35.56
N SER A 271 37.06 -34.74 36.26
CA SER A 271 37.56 -33.45 35.83
C SER A 271 38.00 -33.47 34.36
N ARG A 272 37.31 -32.73 33.48
CA ARG A 272 37.96 -32.22 32.25
C ARG A 272 38.88 -31.06 32.66
N LYS A 273 40.06 -31.42 33.18
CA LYS A 273 41.21 -30.53 33.18
C LYS A 273 41.65 -30.34 31.72
N GLY A 274 41.57 -29.09 31.24
CA GLY A 274 42.47 -28.49 30.26
C GLY A 274 42.63 -29.20 28.91
N GLU A 275 41.73 -28.92 27.98
CA GLU A 275 42.07 -28.58 26.60
C GLU A 275 40.90 -27.77 26.02
N ILE A 276 41.07 -26.45 25.90
CA ILE A 276 40.11 -25.59 25.20
C ILE A 276 40.35 -25.84 23.70
N SER A 277 39.70 -26.86 23.14
CA SER A 277 39.68 -27.11 21.71
C SER A 277 38.68 -26.16 21.04
N LEU A 278 38.92 -25.82 19.77
CA LEU A 278 37.99 -25.02 18.95
C LEU A 278 36.55 -25.58 18.93
N SER A 279 36.39 -26.90 19.12
CA SER A 279 35.09 -27.57 19.22
C SER A 279 34.24 -27.12 20.41
N SER A 280 34.86 -26.73 21.54
CA SER A 280 34.14 -26.19 22.71
C SER A 280 33.57 -24.79 22.50
N TYR A 281 34.02 -24.05 21.47
CA TYR A 281 33.40 -22.78 21.04
C TYR A 281 32.23 -22.99 20.07
N ILE A 282 32.21 -24.11 19.34
CA ILE A 282 31.14 -24.48 18.40
C ILE A 282 29.96 -25.11 19.17
N GLU A 283 30.25 -25.87 20.22
CA GLU A 283 29.28 -26.42 21.16
C GLU A 283 28.79 -25.31 22.12
N GLY A 284 27.57 -24.82 21.88
CA GLY A 284 26.92 -23.78 22.66
C GLY A 284 26.27 -24.28 23.96
N PRO A 285 25.27 -23.55 24.51
CA PRO A 285 24.64 -23.92 25.77
C PRO A 285 23.78 -25.20 25.66
N VAL A 286 23.68 -25.94 26.76
CA VAL A 286 22.73 -27.05 26.92
C VAL A 286 21.40 -26.49 27.43
N LEU A 287 20.31 -26.77 26.72
CA LEU A 287 18.95 -26.43 27.10
C LEU A 287 18.27 -27.62 27.76
N LEU A 288 17.74 -27.43 28.96
CA LEU A 288 16.98 -28.44 29.70
C LEU A 288 15.48 -28.18 29.50
N ALA A 289 14.77 -29.09 28.84
CA ALA A 289 13.33 -29.03 28.63
C ALA A 289 12.67 -30.28 29.21
N GLY A 290 12.16 -30.16 30.44
CA GLY A 290 11.60 -31.31 31.16
C GLY A 290 12.66 -32.38 31.42
N SER A 291 12.42 -33.60 30.93
CA SER A 291 13.36 -34.74 31.04
C SER A 291 14.39 -34.81 29.90
N SER A 292 14.26 -33.96 28.88
CA SER A 292 15.12 -33.96 27.70
C SER A 292 16.14 -32.82 27.77
N SER A 293 17.39 -33.13 27.42
CA SER A 293 18.45 -32.13 27.27
C SER A 293 18.79 -31.96 25.79
N PHE A 294 18.90 -30.71 25.35
CA PHE A 294 19.26 -30.34 23.98
C PHE A 294 20.58 -29.60 23.95
N GLN A 295 21.52 -30.06 23.13
CA GLN A 295 22.76 -29.33 22.84
C GLN A 295 22.51 -28.35 21.70
N ILE A 296 22.79 -27.07 21.92
CA ILE A 296 22.71 -26.04 20.89
C ILE A 296 24.12 -25.79 20.34
N SER A 297 24.29 -25.78 19.02
CA SER A 297 25.57 -25.45 18.36
C SER A 297 25.33 -24.52 17.17
N LEU A 298 26.32 -23.69 16.84
CA LEU A 298 26.30 -22.93 15.59
C LEU A 298 26.68 -23.87 14.44
N GLU A 299 25.74 -24.13 13.52
CA GLU A 299 25.95 -25.04 12.38
C GLU A 299 26.59 -24.31 11.21
N SER A 300 26.09 -23.13 10.86
CA SER A 300 26.54 -22.38 9.68
C SER A 300 26.32 -20.87 9.81
N LEU A 301 27.19 -20.11 9.16
CA LEU A 301 27.11 -18.67 8.98
C LEU A 301 26.99 -18.37 7.49
N LEU A 302 25.88 -17.76 7.08
CA LEU A 302 25.64 -17.35 5.69
C LEU A 302 25.95 -15.87 5.55
N ILE A 303 26.78 -15.54 4.56
CA ILE A 303 27.18 -14.17 4.21
C ILE A 303 26.95 -14.01 2.71
N GLY A 304 26.29 -12.93 2.33
CA GLY A 304 26.03 -12.62 0.92
C GLY A 304 25.28 -11.32 0.69
N HIS A 305 24.51 -10.84 1.66
CA HIS A 305 23.86 -9.53 1.61
C HIS A 305 24.86 -8.39 1.89
N GLU A 306 24.65 -7.26 1.21
CA GLU A 306 25.50 -6.07 1.32
C GLU A 306 25.01 -5.09 2.41
N ASP A 307 23.78 -5.26 2.87
CA ASP A 307 23.14 -4.44 3.90
C ASP A 307 22.37 -5.30 4.92
N TRP A 308 21.62 -4.66 5.82
CA TRP A 308 20.89 -5.30 6.91
C TRP A 308 19.91 -6.36 6.42
N VAL A 309 19.97 -7.55 7.02
CA VAL A 309 19.06 -8.66 6.71
C VAL A 309 17.85 -8.61 7.64
N TYR A 310 16.73 -8.14 7.12
CA TYR A 310 15.53 -7.90 7.91
C TYR A 310 14.68 -9.15 8.16
N SER A 311 14.66 -10.09 7.22
CA SER A 311 13.79 -11.26 7.30
C SER A 311 14.52 -12.52 6.90
N VAL A 312 14.25 -13.60 7.64
CA VAL A 312 14.64 -14.97 7.31
C VAL A 312 13.50 -15.93 7.59
N MET A 313 13.26 -16.87 6.68
CA MET A 313 12.17 -17.83 6.80
C MET A 313 12.54 -19.17 6.16
N TRP A 314 12.25 -20.27 6.86
CA TRP A 314 12.35 -21.61 6.29
C TRP A 314 11.25 -21.86 5.25
N GLN A 315 11.59 -22.58 4.18
CA GLN A 315 10.59 -23.02 3.20
C GLN A 315 9.49 -23.84 3.89
N PRO A 316 8.20 -23.62 3.58
CA PRO A 316 7.10 -24.44 4.08
C PRO A 316 7.26 -25.92 3.72
N PRO A 317 6.68 -26.85 4.51
CA PRO A 317 6.76 -28.27 4.23
C PRO A 317 6.03 -28.64 2.93
N LEU A 318 6.63 -29.56 2.18
CA LEU A 318 6.07 -30.12 0.94
C LEU A 318 5.52 -31.52 1.21
N VAL A 319 4.56 -31.94 0.39
CA VAL A 319 3.96 -33.28 0.43
C VAL A 319 4.89 -34.26 -0.28
N ALA A 320 5.40 -35.28 0.42
CA ALA A 320 6.33 -36.27 -0.12
C ALA A 320 5.65 -37.29 -1.07
N SER A 321 4.45 -37.76 -0.69
CA SER A 321 3.62 -38.67 -1.49
C SER A 321 2.13 -38.41 -1.22
N ARG A 322 1.27 -38.54 -2.24
CA ARG A 322 -0.19 -38.33 -2.09
C ARG A 322 -0.89 -39.46 -1.31
N GLU A 323 -0.22 -40.59 -1.12
CA GLU A 323 -0.83 -41.80 -0.53
C GLU A 323 -0.57 -41.96 0.97
N GLU A 324 0.52 -41.39 1.52
CA GLU A 324 0.88 -41.57 2.95
C GLU A 324 0.79 -40.30 3.80
N ASP A 325 0.40 -39.15 3.23
CA ASP A 325 0.32 -37.87 3.96
C ASP A 325 1.63 -37.49 4.70
N ALA A 326 2.76 -38.01 4.22
CA ALA A 326 4.08 -37.72 4.78
C ALA A 326 4.56 -36.34 4.30
N TYR A 327 4.87 -35.47 5.25
CA TYR A 327 5.40 -34.12 4.99
C TYR A 327 6.89 -34.09 5.31
N TYR A 328 7.65 -33.39 4.46
CA TYR A 328 9.03 -33.07 4.76
C TYR A 328 9.27 -31.58 4.55
N GLN A 329 10.10 -30.99 5.41
CA GLN A 329 10.53 -29.60 5.22
C GLN A 329 11.82 -29.57 4.42
N PRO A 330 11.86 -28.88 3.26
CA PRO A 330 13.10 -28.69 2.52
C PRO A 330 14.13 -27.92 3.34
N LEU A 331 15.42 -28.27 3.19
CA LEU A 331 16.54 -27.49 3.73
C LEU A 331 16.79 -26.26 2.84
N SER A 332 15.86 -25.30 2.92
CA SER A 332 15.84 -24.12 2.07
C SER A 332 15.41 -22.91 2.90
N ILE A 333 16.20 -21.85 2.85
CA ILE A 333 15.99 -20.62 3.64
C ILE A 333 15.86 -19.46 2.68
N LEU A 334 14.85 -18.61 2.90
CA LEU A 334 14.69 -17.33 2.21
C LEU A 334 15.19 -16.20 3.10
N SER A 335 15.95 -15.29 2.53
CA SER A 335 16.35 -14.03 3.18
C SER A 335 15.95 -12.82 2.36
N ALA A 336 15.60 -11.73 3.03
CA ALA A 336 15.37 -10.42 2.41
C ALA A 336 16.16 -9.33 3.15
N SER A 337 16.72 -8.40 2.37
CA SER A 337 17.67 -7.40 2.84
C SER A 337 17.35 -5.99 2.35
N MET A 338 17.91 -5.01 3.05
CA MET A 338 17.81 -3.59 2.74
C MET A 338 18.57 -3.19 1.46
N ASP A 339 19.38 -4.10 0.92
CA ASP A 339 20.06 -3.97 -0.38
C ASP A 339 19.14 -4.24 -1.60
N LYS A 340 17.83 -4.41 -1.39
CA LYS A 340 16.81 -4.73 -2.41
C LYS A 340 17.03 -6.10 -3.08
N THR A 341 17.69 -7.03 -2.38
CA THR A 341 17.84 -8.42 -2.83
C THR A 341 17.09 -9.40 -1.93
N MET A 342 16.61 -10.49 -2.54
CA MET A 342 16.20 -11.70 -1.85
C MET A 342 17.06 -12.86 -2.31
N MET A 343 17.44 -13.73 -1.36
CA MET A 343 18.29 -14.88 -1.63
C MET A 343 17.65 -16.16 -1.12
N ILE A 344 17.79 -17.24 -1.89
CA ILE A 344 17.43 -18.60 -1.46
C ILE A 344 18.72 -19.38 -1.18
N TRP A 345 18.85 -19.86 0.05
CA TRP A 345 20.00 -20.62 0.52
C TRP A 345 19.65 -22.09 0.64
N GLN A 346 20.49 -22.96 0.10
CA GLN A 346 20.35 -24.42 0.22
C GLN A 346 21.72 -25.07 0.42
N PRO A 347 21.80 -26.19 1.16
CA PRO A 347 23.03 -26.96 1.25
C PRO A 347 23.30 -27.67 -0.07
N GLU A 348 24.52 -27.54 -0.56
CA GLU A 348 24.99 -28.26 -1.75
C GLU A 348 24.96 -29.78 -1.48
N LYS A 349 24.47 -30.56 -2.47
CA LYS A 349 24.22 -32.00 -2.30
C LYS A 349 25.46 -32.84 -1.97
N THR A 350 26.64 -32.38 -2.36
CA THR A 350 27.92 -33.10 -2.21
C THR A 350 28.67 -32.70 -0.96
N SER A 351 28.83 -31.40 -0.73
CA SER A 351 29.63 -30.84 0.37
C SER A 351 28.83 -30.61 1.64
N GLY A 352 27.51 -30.45 1.54
CA GLY A 352 26.64 -30.01 2.63
C GLY A 352 26.81 -28.53 3.01
N VAL A 353 27.67 -27.79 2.29
CA VAL A 353 27.89 -26.35 2.53
C VAL A 353 26.71 -25.56 1.99
N TRP A 354 26.22 -24.60 2.77
CA TRP A 354 25.14 -23.72 2.37
C TRP A 354 25.62 -22.74 1.29
N MET A 355 24.91 -22.73 0.16
CA MET A 355 25.18 -21.86 -0.98
C MET A 355 23.93 -21.04 -1.31
N ASN A 356 24.14 -19.84 -1.84
CA ASN A 356 23.09 -19.06 -2.48
C ASN A 356 22.80 -19.69 -3.86
N VAL A 357 21.59 -20.18 -4.04
CA VAL A 357 21.15 -20.83 -5.29
C VAL A 357 20.40 -19.86 -6.19
N VAL A 358 19.69 -18.89 -5.60
CA VAL A 358 18.85 -17.94 -6.31
C VAL A 358 19.01 -16.56 -5.68
N THR A 359 19.26 -15.55 -6.50
CA THR A 359 19.17 -14.15 -6.11
C THR A 359 18.18 -13.44 -7.03
N VAL A 360 17.18 -12.78 -6.43
CA VAL A 360 16.22 -11.93 -7.14
C VAL A 360 16.20 -10.53 -6.52
N GLY A 361 15.61 -9.59 -7.26
CA GLY A 361 15.68 -8.16 -6.94
C GLY A 361 16.72 -7.46 -7.81
N GLU A 362 16.95 -6.19 -7.54
CA GLU A 362 17.84 -5.35 -8.32
C GLU A 362 18.81 -4.63 -7.39
N LEU A 363 20.10 -4.68 -7.72
CA LEU A 363 21.13 -3.88 -7.08
C LEU A 363 21.01 -2.43 -7.58
N SER A 364 19.94 -1.73 -7.22
CA SER A 364 19.73 -0.34 -7.61
C SER A 364 20.11 0.59 -6.46
N HIS A 365 20.94 1.60 -6.71
CA HIS A 365 21.35 2.58 -5.69
C HIS A 365 20.27 3.62 -5.34
N CYS A 366 19.17 3.68 -6.10
CA CYS A 366 18.15 4.73 -5.99
C CYS A 366 16.87 4.32 -5.25
N ALA A 367 16.65 3.02 -5.00
CA ALA A 367 15.47 2.52 -4.28
C ALA A 367 15.90 1.80 -2.99
N LEU A 368 15.25 2.16 -1.88
CA LEU A 368 15.42 1.51 -0.58
C LEU A 368 14.93 0.05 -0.64
N GLY A 369 15.62 -0.87 0.05
CA GLY A 369 15.37 -2.31 -0.11
C GLY A 369 14.16 -2.90 0.61
N PHE A 370 14.25 -4.19 0.91
CA PHE A 370 13.14 -5.00 1.39
C PHE A 370 13.11 -5.11 2.91
N TYR A 371 11.92 -4.97 3.48
CA TYR A 371 11.66 -5.19 4.90
C TYR A 371 11.37 -6.64 5.22
N GLY A 372 10.82 -7.42 4.30
CA GLY A 372 10.56 -8.83 4.57
C GLY A 372 10.25 -9.67 3.35
N GLY A 373 10.49 -10.97 3.51
CA GLY A 373 10.36 -11.98 2.47
C GLY A 373 9.51 -13.16 2.93
N HIS A 374 8.54 -13.57 2.12
CA HIS A 374 7.59 -14.64 2.44
C HIS A 374 7.49 -15.67 1.31
N TRP A 375 7.44 -16.94 1.69
CA TRP A 375 7.13 -18.04 0.78
C TRP A 375 5.63 -18.13 0.52
N SER A 376 5.26 -18.51 -0.70
CA SER A 376 3.92 -19.03 -0.98
C SER A 376 3.68 -20.33 -0.21
N PRO A 377 2.41 -20.69 0.09
CA PRO A 377 2.10 -21.90 0.84
C PRO A 377 2.63 -23.20 0.22
N ASN A 378 2.82 -23.21 -1.11
CA ASN A 378 3.38 -24.32 -1.88
C ASN A 378 4.88 -24.15 -2.21
N GLY A 379 5.52 -23.06 -1.80
CA GLY A 379 6.94 -22.81 -1.99
C GLY A 379 7.37 -22.58 -3.45
N ASP A 380 6.44 -22.27 -4.35
CA ASP A 380 6.71 -21.99 -5.77
C ASP A 380 6.90 -20.49 -6.08
N SER A 381 6.58 -19.62 -5.13
CA SER A 381 6.58 -18.18 -5.28
C SER A 381 7.14 -17.52 -4.02
N ILE A 382 7.78 -16.37 -4.19
CA ILE A 382 8.34 -15.58 -3.10
C ILE A 382 7.88 -14.13 -3.23
N LEU A 383 7.49 -13.53 -2.11
CA LEU A 383 6.99 -12.17 -2.01
C LEU A 383 7.91 -11.33 -1.14
N ALA A 384 8.41 -10.22 -1.67
CA ALA A 384 8.99 -9.13 -0.89
C ALA A 384 7.99 -8.00 -0.68
N HIS A 385 8.17 -7.28 0.42
CA HIS A 385 7.62 -5.94 0.58
C HIS A 385 8.76 -4.93 0.79
N GLY A 386 8.72 -3.85 0.02
CA GLY A 386 9.73 -2.80 -0.02
C GLY A 386 9.50 -1.69 0.99
N TYR A 387 10.54 -0.89 1.20
CA TYR A 387 10.48 0.29 2.07
C TYR A 387 9.38 1.28 1.67
N GLY A 388 9.16 1.47 0.36
CA GLY A 388 8.13 2.34 -0.20
C GLY A 388 6.72 1.74 -0.20
N GLY A 389 6.45 0.72 0.63
CA GLY A 389 5.15 0.07 0.70
C GLY A 389 4.73 -0.71 -0.55
N SER A 390 5.65 -0.90 -1.50
CA SER A 390 5.43 -1.70 -2.70
C SER A 390 5.67 -3.19 -2.45
N PHE A 391 5.09 -4.03 -3.29
CA PHE A 391 5.31 -5.47 -3.28
C PHE A 391 6.13 -5.90 -4.49
N HIS A 392 6.85 -7.00 -4.36
CA HIS A 392 7.52 -7.65 -5.49
C HIS A 392 7.30 -9.16 -5.34
N LEU A 393 6.75 -9.79 -6.37
CA LEU A 393 6.43 -11.21 -6.37
C LEU A 393 7.24 -11.88 -7.47
N TRP A 394 7.89 -13.00 -7.16
CA TRP A 394 8.53 -13.86 -8.15
C TRP A 394 7.96 -15.26 -8.07
N LYS A 395 7.81 -15.90 -9.23
CA LYS A 395 7.35 -17.28 -9.34
C LYS A 395 8.38 -18.12 -10.06
N ASN A 396 8.64 -19.31 -9.53
CA ASN A 396 9.50 -20.30 -10.16
C ASN A 396 8.75 -20.95 -11.32
N VAL A 397 9.23 -20.75 -12.54
CA VAL A 397 8.66 -21.34 -13.76
C VAL A 397 9.35 -22.64 -14.19
N GLY A 398 10.25 -23.16 -13.34
CA GLY A 398 11.02 -24.39 -13.57
C GLY A 398 12.53 -24.13 -13.69
N ASN A 399 13.34 -25.12 -13.34
CA ASN A 399 14.82 -25.06 -13.34
C ASN A 399 15.40 -23.85 -12.58
N ASP A 400 14.81 -23.50 -11.44
CA ASP A 400 15.21 -22.34 -10.62
C ASP A 400 15.19 -21.01 -11.39
N ASN A 401 14.35 -20.91 -12.42
CA ASN A 401 14.10 -19.67 -13.13
C ASN A 401 12.95 -18.91 -12.44
N TRP A 402 13.28 -17.79 -11.81
CA TRP A 402 12.34 -16.96 -11.05
C TRP A 402 11.94 -15.73 -11.85
N LEU A 403 10.69 -15.67 -12.29
CA LEU A 403 10.18 -14.55 -13.08
C LEU A 403 9.32 -13.63 -12.23
N PRO A 404 9.48 -12.29 -12.37
CA PRO A 404 8.66 -11.33 -11.66
C PRO A 404 7.20 -11.43 -12.11
N GLN A 405 6.28 -11.19 -11.18
CA GLN A 405 4.84 -11.30 -11.36
C GLN A 405 4.16 -9.98 -10.98
N LYS A 406 2.94 -9.82 -11.48
CA LYS A 406 2.06 -8.69 -11.17
C LYS A 406 1.65 -8.72 -9.69
N VAL A 407 1.60 -7.54 -9.08
CA VAL A 407 1.20 -7.32 -7.70
C VAL A 407 0.27 -6.11 -7.62
N PRO A 408 -0.57 -6.01 -6.57
CA PRO A 408 -1.29 -4.78 -6.31
C PRO A 408 -0.32 -3.67 -5.94
N SER A 409 -0.73 -2.44 -6.24
CA SER A 409 0.03 -1.24 -5.93
C SER A 409 -0.88 -0.16 -5.35
N GLY A 410 -0.29 0.77 -4.62
CA GLY A 410 -0.98 1.88 -3.98
C GLY A 410 -0.07 2.75 -3.14
N HIS A 411 -0.61 3.87 -2.69
CA HIS A 411 0.12 4.83 -1.85
C HIS A 411 0.33 4.29 -0.43
N PHE A 412 1.50 4.55 0.15
CA PHE A 412 1.79 4.19 1.55
C PHE A 412 1.60 5.35 2.55
N ALA A 413 1.23 6.53 2.05
CA ALA A 413 0.93 7.73 2.83
C ALA A 413 -0.38 8.37 2.35
N SER A 414 -0.82 9.43 3.03
CA SER A 414 -2.13 10.06 2.80
C SER A 414 -2.30 10.45 1.33
N VAL A 415 -3.42 10.07 0.74
CA VAL A 415 -3.78 10.47 -0.62
C VAL A 415 -4.53 11.80 -0.52
N THR A 416 -3.99 12.83 -1.15
CA THR A 416 -4.41 14.22 -0.95
C THR A 416 -5.44 14.68 -1.97
N ASP A 417 -5.33 14.20 -3.22
CA ASP A 417 -6.21 14.61 -4.30
C ASP A 417 -6.35 13.48 -5.34
N ILE A 418 -7.47 13.49 -6.07
CA ILE A 418 -7.82 12.49 -7.09
C ILE A 418 -8.62 13.14 -8.21
N ALA A 419 -8.30 12.78 -9.45
CA ALA A 419 -9.01 13.30 -10.61
C ALA A 419 -9.16 12.23 -11.69
N TRP A 420 -10.29 12.25 -12.38
CA TRP A 420 -10.49 11.44 -13.58
C TRP A 420 -9.77 12.05 -14.77
N ALA A 421 -9.27 11.20 -15.65
CA ALA A 421 -8.84 11.62 -16.97
C ALA A 421 -10.00 12.27 -17.72
N ARG A 422 -9.67 13.16 -18.66
CA ARG A 422 -10.63 13.80 -19.58
C ARG A 422 -11.60 12.79 -20.24
N THR A 423 -11.09 11.64 -20.64
CA THR A 423 -11.87 10.60 -21.34
C THR A 423 -12.60 9.65 -20.37
N GLY A 424 -12.28 9.70 -19.07
CA GLY A 424 -12.79 8.77 -18.07
C GLY A 424 -12.17 7.37 -18.12
N ASP A 425 -11.13 7.17 -18.94
CA ASP A 425 -10.50 5.85 -19.11
C ASP A 425 -9.57 5.46 -17.95
N TYR A 426 -9.11 6.44 -17.18
CA TYR A 426 -8.24 6.22 -16.02
C TYR A 426 -8.47 7.29 -14.95
N ILE A 427 -8.01 7.00 -13.74
CA ILE A 427 -7.92 7.94 -12.63
C ILE A 427 -6.47 8.25 -12.31
N MET A 428 -6.24 9.46 -11.81
CA MET A 428 -4.96 9.91 -11.27
C MET A 428 -5.11 10.24 -9.80
N SER A 429 -4.16 9.82 -8.97
CA SER A 429 -4.08 10.21 -7.56
C SER A 429 -2.71 10.75 -7.20
N VAL A 430 -2.69 11.66 -6.22
CA VAL A 430 -1.46 12.23 -5.65
C VAL A 430 -1.41 12.03 -4.15
N SER A 431 -0.20 11.93 -3.60
CA SER A 431 -0.01 11.60 -2.19
C SER A 431 1.23 12.24 -1.58
N HIS A 432 1.22 12.29 -0.25
CA HIS A 432 2.39 12.56 0.60
C HIS A 432 3.46 11.46 0.54
N ASP A 433 3.20 10.36 -0.18
CA ASP A 433 4.25 9.40 -0.53
C ASP A 433 5.17 9.89 -1.67
N GLN A 434 4.94 11.14 -2.12
CA GLN A 434 5.72 11.85 -3.12
C GLN A 434 5.54 11.29 -4.54
N THR A 435 4.44 10.56 -4.76
CA THR A 435 4.11 9.99 -6.08
C THR A 435 2.76 10.46 -6.60
N THR A 436 2.68 10.54 -7.94
CA THR A 436 1.44 10.58 -8.69
C THR A 436 1.26 9.24 -9.38
N ARG A 437 0.08 8.63 -9.27
CA ARG A 437 -0.20 7.29 -9.80
C ARG A 437 -1.42 7.30 -10.71
N ILE A 438 -1.39 6.47 -11.74
CA ILE A 438 -2.49 6.28 -12.68
C ILE A 438 -3.03 4.86 -12.56
N TYR A 439 -4.35 4.75 -12.35
CA TYR A 439 -5.07 3.48 -12.34
C TYR A 439 -6.07 3.41 -13.47
N ALA A 440 -6.12 2.28 -14.17
CA ALA A 440 -7.05 2.03 -15.27
C ALA A 440 -7.56 0.57 -15.24
N PRO A 441 -8.76 0.30 -15.77
CA PRO A 441 -9.19 -1.05 -16.05
C PRO A 441 -8.34 -1.64 -17.18
N TRP A 442 -7.90 -2.88 -16.99
CA TRP A 442 -7.18 -3.66 -17.98
C TRP A 442 -8.06 -4.82 -18.46
N LYS A 443 -8.35 -4.86 -19.75
CA LYS A 443 -9.12 -5.94 -20.36
C LYS A 443 -8.17 -6.98 -20.96
N VAL A 444 -8.35 -8.26 -20.64
CA VAL A 444 -7.48 -9.36 -21.09
C VAL A 444 -8.19 -10.18 -22.16
N GLU A 445 -7.65 -10.26 -23.38
CA GLU A 445 -8.25 -11.04 -24.49
C GLU A 445 -8.14 -12.57 -24.34
N ALA A 446 -7.36 -13.09 -23.37
CA ALA A 446 -6.78 -14.43 -23.44
C ALA A 446 -7.39 -15.53 -22.54
N SER A 447 -8.45 -15.28 -21.76
CA SER A 447 -9.08 -16.33 -20.93
C SER A 447 -10.60 -16.23 -20.90
N LEU A 448 -11.28 -17.38 -20.92
CA LEU A 448 -12.74 -17.58 -20.86
C LEU A 448 -13.45 -16.96 -19.63
N GLU A 449 -12.72 -16.27 -18.76
CA GLU A 449 -13.25 -15.46 -17.68
C GLU A 449 -13.19 -13.99 -18.12
N ASP A 450 -14.32 -13.45 -18.59
CA ASP A 450 -14.52 -12.03 -18.89
C ASP A 450 -14.36 -11.19 -17.60
N GLY A 451 -13.12 -10.85 -17.25
CA GLY A 451 -12.80 -10.04 -16.07
C GLY A 451 -12.07 -8.76 -16.45
N GLU A 452 -12.70 -7.60 -16.21
CA GLU A 452 -12.02 -6.31 -16.22
C GLU A 452 -11.38 -6.07 -14.85
N PHE A 453 -10.05 -5.96 -14.80
CA PHE A 453 -9.31 -5.77 -13.55
C PHE A 453 -8.61 -4.42 -13.54
N TRP A 454 -8.74 -3.67 -12.44
CA TRP A 454 -8.03 -2.40 -12.28
C TRP A 454 -6.59 -2.62 -11.83
N HIS A 455 -5.66 -1.91 -12.47
CA HIS A 455 -4.23 -1.95 -12.16
C HIS A 455 -3.61 -0.54 -12.21
N GLU A 456 -2.49 -0.36 -11.52
CA GLU A 456 -1.62 0.81 -11.76
C GLU A 456 -0.93 0.61 -13.11
N ILE A 457 -1.09 1.57 -14.03
CA ILE A 457 -0.50 1.50 -15.37
C ILE A 457 0.65 2.46 -15.56
N ALA A 458 0.77 3.49 -14.70
CA ALA A 458 1.87 4.43 -14.72
C ALA A 458 2.05 5.16 -13.40
N ARG A 459 3.28 5.63 -13.16
CA ARG A 459 3.65 6.54 -12.08
C ARG A 459 4.23 7.84 -12.69
N PRO A 460 3.37 8.75 -13.19
CA PRO A 460 3.82 9.94 -13.92
C PRO A 460 4.78 10.84 -13.17
N GLN A 461 4.68 10.88 -11.85
CA GLN A 461 5.51 11.73 -11.02
C GLN A 461 6.06 10.95 -9.84
N VAL A 462 7.38 10.99 -9.68
CA VAL A 462 8.07 10.70 -8.43
C VAL A 462 8.82 11.97 -8.07
N HIS A 463 8.61 12.47 -6.86
CA HIS A 463 9.15 13.74 -6.39
C HIS A 463 9.91 13.55 -5.07
N GLY A 464 10.57 14.61 -4.60
CA GLY A 464 11.23 14.64 -3.28
C GLY A 464 10.44 15.45 -2.24
N HIS A 465 9.26 15.95 -2.62
CA HIS A 465 8.38 16.73 -1.75
C HIS A 465 6.97 16.15 -1.79
N ASP A 466 6.26 16.33 -0.69
CA ASP A 466 4.89 15.88 -0.53
C ASP A 466 3.97 16.62 -1.52
N ILE A 467 3.13 15.86 -2.22
CA ILE A 467 2.23 16.39 -3.26
C ILE A 467 0.86 16.63 -2.63
N ASN A 468 0.33 17.84 -2.77
CA ASN A 468 -0.87 18.29 -2.07
C ASN A 468 -2.12 18.36 -2.97
N CYS A 469 -1.96 18.68 -4.25
CA CYS A 469 -3.09 18.92 -5.15
C CYS A 469 -2.71 18.68 -6.60
N MET A 470 -3.70 18.44 -7.44
CA MET A 470 -3.53 18.21 -8.87
C MET A 470 -4.71 18.75 -9.68
N ALA A 471 -4.46 19.14 -10.92
CA ALA A 471 -5.51 19.40 -11.89
C ALA A 471 -5.20 18.72 -13.23
N VAL A 472 -6.12 17.88 -13.71
CA VAL A 472 -6.07 17.29 -15.06
C VAL A 472 -6.54 18.34 -16.07
N ILE A 473 -5.82 18.47 -17.18
CA ILE A 473 -6.18 19.40 -18.24
C ILE A 473 -7.17 18.73 -19.20
N HIS A 474 -8.35 19.34 -19.37
CA HIS A 474 -9.43 18.80 -20.19
C HIS A 474 -9.41 19.27 -21.66
N SER A 475 -8.39 20.04 -22.06
CA SER A 475 -8.24 20.54 -23.44
C SER A 475 -8.15 19.40 -24.45
N LYS A 476 -8.54 19.67 -25.71
CA LYS A 476 -8.24 18.75 -26.81
C LYS A 476 -6.73 18.57 -26.99
N GLY A 477 -6.29 17.37 -27.32
CA GLY A 477 -4.88 17.02 -27.54
C GLY A 477 -4.32 16.07 -26.47
N ASN A 478 -2.99 16.10 -26.31
CA ASN A 478 -2.27 15.19 -25.42
C ASN A 478 -2.72 15.32 -23.96
N HIS A 479 -2.69 14.22 -23.22
CA HIS A 479 -3.00 14.20 -21.80
C HIS A 479 -1.95 15.00 -21.01
N ARG A 480 -2.42 15.92 -20.18
CA ARG A 480 -1.56 16.78 -19.35
C ARG A 480 -2.19 16.98 -17.98
N PHE A 481 -1.34 17.19 -16.98
CA PHE A 481 -1.80 17.59 -15.66
C PHE A 481 -0.84 18.59 -15.03
N VAL A 482 -1.34 19.33 -14.05
CA VAL A 482 -0.54 20.22 -13.20
C VAL A 482 -0.52 19.64 -11.79
N GLY A 483 0.68 19.40 -11.26
CA GLY A 483 0.89 18.96 -9.88
C GLY A 483 1.35 20.12 -9.00
N GLY A 484 0.84 20.18 -7.77
CA GLY A 484 1.27 21.12 -6.74
C GLY A 484 1.82 20.40 -5.52
N ALA A 485 3.05 20.73 -5.14
CA ALA A 485 3.77 20.15 -4.02
C ALA A 485 4.23 21.23 -3.01
N ASP A 486 4.85 20.79 -1.92
CA ASP A 486 5.44 21.67 -0.90
C ASP A 486 6.59 22.55 -1.43
N GLU A 487 7.11 22.25 -2.63
CA GLU A 487 8.12 23.04 -3.33
C GLU A 487 7.65 24.45 -3.74
N LYS A 488 6.38 24.81 -3.49
CA LYS A 488 5.79 26.14 -3.77
C LYS A 488 5.70 26.49 -5.26
N VAL A 489 6.01 25.53 -6.13
CA VAL A 489 6.00 25.65 -7.59
C VAL A 489 5.00 24.64 -8.14
N ALA A 490 4.15 25.06 -9.06
CA ALA A 490 3.28 24.15 -9.80
C ALA A 490 4.04 23.61 -11.02
N ARG A 491 3.95 22.31 -11.28
CA ARG A 491 4.67 21.66 -12.38
C ARG A 491 3.70 21.04 -13.35
N VAL A 492 3.98 21.21 -14.64
CA VAL A 492 3.17 20.69 -15.74
C VAL A 492 3.84 19.45 -16.30
N PHE A 493 3.08 18.37 -16.42
CA PHE A 493 3.53 17.11 -16.99
C PHE A 493 2.70 16.72 -18.20
N GLU A 494 3.33 16.06 -19.18
CA GLU A 494 2.69 15.64 -20.42
C GLU A 494 2.85 14.14 -20.64
N ALA A 495 1.81 13.48 -21.14
CA ALA A 495 1.85 12.05 -21.40
C ALA A 495 2.84 11.72 -22.53
N PRO A 496 3.79 10.79 -22.31
CA PRO A 496 4.66 10.32 -23.37
C PRO A 496 3.95 9.33 -24.30
N LEU A 497 4.50 9.13 -25.51
CA LEU A 497 3.95 8.19 -26.49
C LEU A 497 3.89 6.74 -25.97
N SER A 498 4.85 6.33 -25.12
CA SER A 498 4.86 5.00 -24.50
C SER A 498 3.62 4.75 -23.64
N PHE A 499 3.21 5.75 -22.85
CA PHE A 499 2.01 5.70 -22.02
C PHE A 499 0.75 5.62 -22.87
N LEU A 500 0.61 6.48 -23.89
CA LEU A 500 -0.59 6.49 -24.75
C LEU A 500 -0.81 5.14 -25.43
N LYS A 501 0.26 4.53 -25.95
CA LYS A 501 0.19 3.18 -26.53
C LYS A 501 -0.17 2.11 -25.50
N THR A 502 0.38 2.22 -24.29
CA THR A 502 0.05 1.31 -23.17
C THR A 502 -1.41 1.43 -22.75
N LEU A 503 -1.94 2.65 -22.67
CA LEU A 503 -3.34 2.91 -22.36
C LEU A 503 -4.29 2.32 -23.42
N ASN A 504 -3.93 2.43 -24.71
CA ASN A 504 -4.68 1.81 -25.79
C ASN A 504 -4.72 0.28 -25.66
N ASN A 505 -3.59 -0.34 -25.29
CA ASN A 505 -3.54 -1.78 -25.03
C ASN A 505 -4.40 -2.19 -23.82
N ALA A 506 -4.37 -1.40 -22.74
CA ALA A 506 -5.13 -1.67 -21.51
C ALA A 506 -6.64 -1.63 -21.73
N THR A 507 -7.12 -0.65 -22.51
CA THR A 507 -8.55 -0.38 -22.70
C THR A 507 -9.18 -1.14 -23.87
N LEU A 508 -8.38 -1.86 -24.68
CA LEU A 508 -8.78 -2.54 -25.93
C LEU A 508 -9.55 -1.63 -26.90
N GLN A 509 -9.35 -0.32 -26.85
CA GLN A 509 -9.98 0.59 -27.79
C GLN A 509 -9.37 0.36 -29.19
N LYS A 510 -10.12 -0.32 -30.06
CA LYS A 510 -9.77 -0.50 -31.49
C LYS A 510 -9.77 0.80 -32.30
N SER A 511 -10.17 1.91 -31.69
CA SER A 511 -10.03 3.26 -32.22
C SER A 511 -10.50 4.24 -31.15
N CYS A 512 -9.60 4.76 -30.31
CA CYS A 512 -9.86 6.09 -29.77
C CYS A 512 -10.02 6.99 -31.01
N SER A 513 -11.10 7.75 -31.09
CA SER A 513 -11.41 8.63 -32.22
C SER A 513 -10.17 9.36 -32.70
N SER A 514 -9.99 9.42 -34.03
CA SER A 514 -8.88 10.00 -34.79
C SER A 514 -8.46 11.45 -34.45
N ASP A 515 -9.01 12.05 -33.41
CA ASP A 515 -8.76 13.41 -32.93
C ASP A 515 -7.65 13.50 -31.86
N ASP A 516 -7.26 12.38 -31.22
CA ASP A 516 -6.05 12.32 -30.40
C ASP A 516 -4.85 12.08 -31.33
N VAL A 517 -4.33 13.17 -31.90
CA VAL A 517 -3.22 13.18 -32.86
C VAL A 517 -1.97 12.53 -32.25
N MET A 518 -1.85 11.20 -32.37
CA MET A 518 -0.60 10.46 -32.14
C MET A 518 0.53 10.95 -33.07
N GLY A 519 0.21 11.70 -34.12
CA GLY A 519 1.14 12.20 -35.12
C GLY A 519 2.12 13.29 -34.65
N ASP A 520 1.81 14.03 -33.59
CA ASP A 520 2.60 15.20 -33.16
C ASP A 520 3.38 15.01 -31.84
N VAL A 521 3.20 13.89 -31.13
CA VAL A 521 3.90 13.65 -29.86
C VAL A 521 5.33 13.14 -30.12
N GLN A 522 6.31 14.01 -29.97
CA GLN A 522 7.74 13.70 -30.20
C GLN A 522 8.47 13.11 -28.97
N ILE A 523 7.78 13.00 -27.82
CA ILE A 523 8.37 12.53 -26.57
C ILE A 523 8.03 11.05 -26.35
N LEU A 524 9.05 10.21 -26.29
CA LEU A 524 8.92 8.76 -26.08
C LEU A 524 8.69 8.38 -24.62
N GLY A 525 9.28 9.12 -23.68
CA GLY A 525 9.23 8.86 -22.24
C GLY A 525 9.95 9.94 -21.45
N ALA A 526 10.24 9.66 -20.17
CA ALA A 526 11.04 10.53 -19.33
C ALA A 526 12.06 9.76 -18.49
N ASN A 527 13.16 10.43 -18.16
CA ASN A 527 14.15 9.94 -17.20
C ASN A 527 14.17 10.83 -15.95
N MET A 528 14.49 10.24 -14.81
CA MET A 528 14.69 10.96 -13.57
C MET A 528 16.08 11.61 -13.56
N SER A 529 16.16 12.88 -13.16
CA SER A 529 17.46 13.52 -12.95
C SER A 529 18.24 12.86 -11.80
N ALA A 530 19.58 12.97 -11.81
CA ALA A 530 20.46 12.47 -10.74
C ALA A 530 20.05 12.89 -9.31
N LEU A 531 19.41 14.06 -9.17
CA LEU A 531 18.94 14.60 -7.89
C LEU A 531 17.46 14.28 -7.57
N GLY A 532 16.74 13.59 -8.45
CA GLY A 532 15.33 13.23 -8.24
C GLY A 532 14.32 14.40 -8.26
N LEU A 533 14.73 15.60 -8.66
CA LEU A 533 13.91 16.82 -8.55
C LEU A 533 13.22 17.27 -9.84
N SER A 534 13.55 16.65 -10.98
CA SER A 534 12.93 16.95 -12.28
C SER A 534 13.02 15.74 -13.20
N GLN A 535 12.04 15.65 -14.09
CA GLN A 535 11.92 14.56 -15.07
C GLN A 535 12.12 15.11 -16.47
N LYS A 536 13.17 14.63 -17.13
CA LYS A 536 13.58 15.13 -18.45
C LYS A 536 12.96 14.29 -19.57
N PRO A 537 12.48 14.92 -20.67
CA PRO A 537 11.94 14.20 -21.81
C PRO A 537 13.01 13.41 -22.56
N ILE A 538 12.61 12.26 -23.09
CA ILE A 538 13.38 11.44 -24.03
C ILE A 538 12.72 11.58 -25.41
N TYR A 539 13.46 12.07 -26.40
CA TYR A 539 12.95 12.32 -27.76
C TYR A 539 13.27 11.19 -28.73
N VAL A 540 12.44 11.02 -29.76
CA VAL A 540 12.57 9.96 -30.79
C VAL A 540 13.93 9.97 -31.51
N GLN A 541 14.51 11.15 -31.78
CA GLN A 541 15.75 11.29 -32.56
C GLN A 541 17.04 11.01 -31.77
N ALA A 542 17.00 11.04 -30.43
CA ALA A 542 18.18 10.85 -29.59
C ALA A 542 18.68 9.39 -29.55
N VAL A 543 17.87 8.42 -29.98
CA VAL A 543 18.22 6.98 -29.98
C VAL A 543 19.18 6.62 -31.14
N HIS A 544 19.36 7.50 -32.14
CA HIS A 544 20.26 7.26 -33.28
C HIS A 544 21.66 7.90 -33.14
N GLU A 545 21.92 8.68 -32.10
CA GLU A 545 23.23 9.28 -31.82
C GLU A 545 23.74 8.85 -30.43
N ALA A 546 24.01 7.56 -30.24
CA ALA A 546 24.93 7.16 -29.19
C ALA A 546 26.35 7.49 -29.70
N PRO A 547 27.10 8.43 -29.08
CA PRO A 547 28.47 8.67 -29.50
C PRO A 547 29.29 7.44 -29.13
N GLU A 548 29.97 6.84 -30.12
CA GLU A 548 31.07 5.92 -29.85
C GLU A 548 32.05 6.63 -28.91
N ARG A 549 32.10 6.20 -27.65
CA ARG A 549 33.10 6.69 -26.69
C ARG A 549 34.47 6.16 -27.14
N SER A 550 35.17 6.96 -27.94
CA SER A 550 36.61 6.83 -28.14
C SER A 550 37.31 7.07 -26.81
N GLY A 551 38.26 6.19 -26.50
CA GLY A 551 38.86 6.11 -25.18
C GLY A 551 39.83 7.25 -24.84
N ILE A 552 40.19 7.20 -23.55
CA ILE A 552 41.37 7.77 -22.87
C ILE A 552 41.07 9.01 -21.98
N ASP A 553 41.19 8.72 -20.68
CA ASP A 553 41.54 9.54 -19.51
C ASP A 553 40.59 10.58 -18.91
N GLY A 554 40.17 10.30 -17.67
CA GLY A 554 39.97 11.35 -16.66
C GLY A 554 38.89 11.14 -15.59
N ILE A 555 39.20 10.35 -14.55
CA ILE A 555 38.64 10.40 -13.17
C ILE A 555 37.17 9.97 -13.00
N ASP A 556 36.99 8.78 -12.41
CA ASP A 556 35.80 8.32 -11.69
C ASP A 556 35.32 9.37 -10.67
N THR A 557 34.26 10.11 -10.99
CA THR A 557 33.38 10.73 -9.98
C THR A 557 31.99 10.99 -10.56
N LEU A 558 30.98 10.47 -9.86
CA LEU A 558 29.52 10.49 -10.09
C LEU A 558 28.93 9.48 -11.09
N GLU A 559 28.49 8.37 -10.50
CA GLU A 559 27.48 7.41 -10.92
C GLU A 559 26.43 7.99 -11.90
N THR A 560 26.51 7.60 -13.17
CA THR A 560 25.46 7.87 -14.16
C THR A 560 24.26 6.96 -13.90
N ILE A 561 23.11 7.53 -13.53
CA ILE A 561 21.84 6.80 -13.46
C ILE A 561 21.58 6.14 -14.84
N PRO A 562 21.20 4.84 -14.90
CA PRO A 562 20.83 4.19 -16.15
C PRO A 562 19.72 4.96 -16.87
N ASP A 563 19.85 5.15 -18.18
CA ASP A 563 18.77 5.79 -18.95
C ASP A 563 17.53 4.90 -18.97
N ALA A 564 16.42 5.38 -18.40
CA ALA A 564 15.14 4.69 -18.45
C ALA A 564 14.72 4.51 -19.92
N VAL A 565 14.62 3.27 -20.40
CA VAL A 565 14.16 2.97 -21.76
C VAL A 565 12.63 3.03 -21.79
N PRO A 566 12.01 4.00 -22.50
CA PRO A 566 10.56 4.07 -22.56
C PRO A 566 10.00 2.80 -23.21
N THR A 567 9.10 2.12 -22.51
CA THR A 567 8.57 0.81 -22.92
C THR A 567 7.06 0.86 -23.06
N VAL A 568 6.52 0.22 -24.10
CA VAL A 568 5.07 0.05 -24.28
C VAL A 568 4.69 -1.31 -23.71
N PHE A 569 3.71 -1.34 -22.81
CA PHE A 569 3.30 -2.57 -22.15
C PHE A 569 2.04 -3.17 -22.81
N THR A 570 2.04 -4.49 -22.96
CA THR A 570 0.90 -5.30 -23.44
C THR A 570 0.19 -6.05 -22.32
N GLU A 571 0.72 -5.97 -21.10
CA GLU A 571 0.13 -6.45 -19.86
C GLU A 571 0.36 -5.42 -18.74
N PRO A 572 -0.36 -5.48 -17.61
CA PRO A 572 -0.13 -4.56 -16.51
C PRO A 572 1.34 -4.58 -16.05
N PRO A 573 1.98 -3.40 -15.90
CA PRO A 573 3.40 -3.31 -15.56
C PRO A 573 3.67 -3.80 -14.12
N ILE A 574 4.86 -4.32 -13.89
CA ILE A 574 5.35 -4.68 -12.54
C ILE A 574 5.96 -3.47 -11.83
N GLU A 575 6.21 -3.58 -10.52
CA GLU A 575 6.67 -2.45 -9.69
C GLU A 575 7.96 -1.78 -10.21
N ASP A 576 8.97 -2.57 -10.60
CA ASP A 576 10.22 -1.99 -11.13
C ASP A 576 9.99 -1.22 -12.43
N GLN A 577 9.04 -1.68 -13.26
CA GLN A 577 8.68 -0.99 -14.50
C GLN A 577 7.92 0.30 -14.24
N LEU A 578 7.00 0.29 -13.27
CA LEU A 578 6.27 1.48 -12.84
C LEU A 578 7.21 2.57 -12.34
N ALA A 579 8.20 2.20 -11.52
CA ALA A 579 9.13 3.15 -10.90
C ALA A 579 10.00 3.92 -11.91
N TRP A 580 10.36 3.30 -13.05
CA TRP A 580 11.35 3.87 -13.98
C TRP A 580 10.82 4.14 -15.40
N HIS A 581 10.02 3.24 -15.97
CA HIS A 581 9.66 3.29 -17.40
C HIS A 581 8.37 4.07 -17.69
N THR A 582 7.62 4.47 -16.65
CA THR A 582 6.29 5.07 -16.79
C THR A 582 6.21 6.54 -16.35
N LEU A 583 7.36 7.17 -16.12
CA LEU A 583 7.49 8.59 -15.76
C LEU A 583 7.01 9.51 -16.90
N TRP A 584 6.46 10.67 -16.55
CA TRP A 584 6.02 11.68 -17.51
C TRP A 584 7.01 12.85 -17.56
N PRO A 585 7.38 13.34 -18.75
CA PRO A 585 8.24 14.51 -18.88
C PRO A 585 7.61 15.75 -18.25
N GLU A 586 8.43 16.49 -17.50
CA GLU A 586 8.07 17.82 -17.03
C GLU A 586 8.24 18.82 -18.18
N SER A 587 7.18 19.56 -18.51
CA SER A 587 7.22 20.57 -19.57
C SER A 587 7.43 21.99 -19.04
N HIS A 588 6.76 22.38 -17.95
CA HIS A 588 6.79 23.75 -17.43
C HIS A 588 6.78 23.81 -15.89
N LYS A 589 7.38 24.88 -15.36
CA LYS A 589 7.33 25.28 -13.95
C LYS A 589 6.61 26.62 -13.83
N LEU A 590 5.56 26.66 -13.02
CA LEU A 590 4.72 27.85 -12.78
C LEU A 590 5.14 28.50 -11.46
N TYR A 591 5.84 29.62 -11.56
CA TYR A 591 6.31 30.41 -10.41
C TYR A 591 5.36 31.56 -10.11
N GLY A 592 4.96 31.72 -8.85
CA GLY A 592 4.13 32.85 -8.43
C GLY A 592 3.77 32.85 -6.95
N HIS A 593 3.39 31.69 -6.42
CA HIS A 593 3.04 31.55 -5.01
C HIS A 593 4.27 31.61 -4.10
N GLY A 594 4.13 32.26 -2.93
CA GLY A 594 5.20 32.35 -1.92
C GLY A 594 5.23 31.18 -0.92
N ASN A 595 4.20 30.35 -0.93
CA ASN A 595 3.97 29.24 0.01
C ASN A 595 3.56 27.96 -0.73
N GLU A 596 3.50 26.85 0.03
CA GLU A 596 3.09 25.52 -0.42
C GLU A 596 1.74 25.59 -1.15
N LEU A 597 1.63 24.92 -2.31
CA LEU A 597 0.37 24.83 -3.05
C LEU A 597 -0.65 23.99 -2.27
N PHE A 598 -1.91 24.40 -2.29
CA PHE A 598 -2.97 23.76 -1.52
C PHE A 598 -4.10 23.20 -2.38
N ALA A 599 -4.58 23.95 -3.37
CA ALA A 599 -5.62 23.49 -4.27
C ALA A 599 -5.38 23.97 -5.70
N LEU A 600 -5.71 23.11 -6.66
CA LEU A 600 -5.65 23.33 -8.10
C LEU A 600 -7.01 22.94 -8.71
N CYS A 601 -7.43 23.63 -9.76
CA CYS A 601 -8.53 23.16 -10.62
C CYS A 601 -8.32 23.64 -12.06
N CYS A 602 -8.90 22.93 -13.01
CA CYS A 602 -8.92 23.31 -14.42
C CYS A 602 -10.35 23.66 -14.83
N ASP A 603 -10.51 24.57 -15.78
CA ASP A 603 -11.79 24.77 -16.46
C ASP A 603 -12.13 23.58 -17.38
N HIS A 604 -13.40 23.41 -17.73
CA HIS A 604 -13.87 22.26 -18.52
C HIS A 604 -13.38 22.30 -19.97
N LYS A 605 -13.16 23.50 -20.54
CA LYS A 605 -12.51 23.67 -21.85
C LYS A 605 -11.00 23.37 -21.82
N GLY A 606 -10.37 23.37 -20.65
CA GLY A 606 -8.92 23.16 -20.49
C GLY A 606 -8.05 24.33 -20.95
N GLU A 607 -8.58 25.55 -20.92
CA GLU A 607 -7.85 26.77 -21.30
C GLU A 607 -7.27 27.50 -20.08
N LEU A 608 -7.79 27.23 -18.88
CA LEU A 608 -7.40 27.88 -17.64
C LEU A 608 -7.17 26.89 -16.50
N VAL A 609 -6.09 27.14 -15.75
CA VAL A 609 -5.82 26.49 -14.47
C VAL A 609 -5.87 27.54 -13.37
N ALA A 610 -6.58 27.26 -12.29
CA ALA A 610 -6.56 28.08 -11.08
C ALA A 610 -5.69 27.40 -10.02
N SER A 611 -4.84 28.17 -9.33
CA SER A 611 -4.00 27.67 -8.24
C SER A 611 -4.07 28.53 -7.00
N SER A 612 -4.02 27.89 -5.84
CA SER A 612 -3.99 28.54 -4.53
C SER A 612 -2.89 27.95 -3.65
N CYS A 613 -2.43 28.72 -2.68
CA CYS A 613 -1.42 28.29 -1.72
C CYS A 613 -1.92 28.39 -0.27
N LYS A 614 -1.18 27.77 0.63
CA LYS A 614 -1.39 27.87 2.07
C LYS A 614 -1.14 29.31 2.52
N ALA A 615 -2.19 30.00 2.93
CA ALA A 615 -2.12 31.41 3.27
C ALA A 615 -1.96 31.62 4.78
N GLN A 616 -1.04 32.51 5.15
CA GLN A 616 -0.87 33.02 6.52
C GLN A 616 -1.44 34.43 6.69
N SER A 617 -1.79 35.10 5.59
CA SER A 617 -2.41 36.43 5.56
C SER A 617 -3.27 36.58 4.30
N ALA A 618 -4.15 37.58 4.30
CA ALA A 618 -5.02 37.86 3.15
C ALA A 618 -4.25 38.22 1.86
N ALA A 619 -3.07 38.85 1.99
CA ALA A 619 -2.24 39.20 0.84
C ALA A 619 -1.64 37.98 0.12
N VAL A 620 -1.55 36.84 0.80
CA VAL A 620 -1.03 35.57 0.25
C VAL A 620 -2.17 34.64 -0.18
N ALA A 621 -3.39 34.85 0.30
CA ALA A 621 -4.58 34.05 -0.02
C ALA A 621 -5.17 34.34 -1.41
N GLU A 622 -4.31 34.61 -2.39
CA GLU A 622 -4.70 34.88 -3.77
C GLU A 622 -4.91 33.58 -4.55
N VAL A 623 -5.88 33.61 -5.46
CA VAL A 623 -6.02 32.57 -6.49
C VAL A 623 -5.41 33.08 -7.78
N TRP A 624 -4.48 32.31 -8.34
CA TRP A 624 -3.81 32.65 -9.61
C TRP A 624 -4.47 31.91 -10.76
N LEU A 625 -4.72 32.60 -11.86
CA LEU A 625 -5.20 32.03 -13.11
C LEU A 625 -4.03 31.91 -14.10
N TRP A 626 -3.86 30.73 -14.67
CA TRP A 626 -2.82 30.38 -15.64
C TRP A 626 -3.46 29.98 -16.96
N GLN A 627 -3.07 30.63 -18.05
CA GLN A 627 -3.55 30.25 -19.37
C GLN A 627 -2.80 29.00 -19.87
N VAL A 628 -3.54 27.95 -20.20
CA VAL A 628 -2.96 26.71 -20.75
C VAL A 628 -2.36 26.98 -22.13
N GLY A 629 -1.19 26.39 -22.40
CA GLY A 629 -0.44 26.60 -23.63
C GLY A 629 0.65 27.67 -23.49
N SER A 630 0.28 28.91 -23.11
CA SER A 630 1.27 29.96 -22.85
C SER A 630 1.88 29.88 -21.44
N TRP A 631 1.16 29.25 -20.51
CA TRP A 631 1.48 29.11 -19.09
C TRP A 631 1.77 30.44 -18.38
N LYS A 632 1.27 31.55 -18.93
CA LYS A 632 1.38 32.88 -18.33
C LYS A 632 0.29 33.08 -17.28
N ALA A 633 0.61 33.81 -16.23
CA ALA A 633 -0.36 34.29 -15.26
C ALA A 633 -1.24 35.37 -15.91
N VAL A 634 -2.55 35.16 -15.91
CA VAL A 634 -3.56 36.01 -16.57
C VAL A 634 -4.58 36.62 -15.60
N GLY A 635 -4.54 36.23 -14.33
CA GLY A 635 -5.40 36.81 -13.30
C GLY A 635 -4.92 36.51 -11.89
N ARG A 636 -5.19 37.43 -10.96
CA ARG A 636 -4.94 37.28 -9.51
C ARG A 636 -6.21 37.67 -8.78
N LEU A 637 -6.91 36.68 -8.26
CA LEU A 637 -8.20 36.85 -7.62
C LEU A 637 -7.99 36.97 -6.10
N GLN A 638 -8.30 38.15 -5.56
CA GLN A 638 -8.26 38.42 -4.13
C GLN A 638 -9.68 38.46 -3.56
N SER A 639 -9.96 37.60 -2.58
CA SER A 639 -11.20 37.66 -1.80
C SER A 639 -11.04 37.07 -0.40
N HIS A 640 -10.23 36.02 -0.25
CA HIS A 640 -10.11 35.31 1.02
C HIS A 640 -9.03 35.88 1.94
N SER A 641 -9.18 35.61 3.24
CA SER A 641 -8.22 36.02 4.28
C SER A 641 -7.33 34.89 4.78
N LEU A 642 -7.75 33.64 4.54
CA LEU A 642 -7.08 32.40 4.90
C LEU A 642 -7.06 31.45 3.68
N THR A 643 -6.34 30.33 3.82
CA THR A 643 -6.18 29.31 2.76
C THR A 643 -7.51 28.96 2.08
N VAL A 644 -7.52 29.09 0.75
CA VAL A 644 -8.58 28.55 -0.11
C VAL A 644 -8.43 27.03 -0.12
N THR A 645 -9.46 26.30 0.30
CA THR A 645 -9.38 24.85 0.50
C THR A 645 -9.76 24.05 -0.74
N GLN A 646 -10.68 24.56 -1.55
CA GLN A 646 -11.08 23.96 -2.82
C GLN A 646 -11.60 25.05 -3.75
N MET A 647 -11.49 24.80 -5.04
CA MET A 647 -11.99 25.66 -6.11
C MET A 647 -12.57 24.78 -7.22
N GLU A 648 -13.59 25.29 -7.91
CA GLU A 648 -14.20 24.59 -9.03
C GLU A 648 -14.81 25.59 -10.01
N PHE A 649 -14.54 25.42 -11.30
CA PHE A 649 -15.21 26.17 -12.36
C PHE A 649 -16.63 25.64 -12.53
N SER A 650 -17.57 26.54 -12.87
CA SER A 650 -18.89 26.13 -13.32
C SER A 650 -18.79 25.39 -14.65
N HIS A 651 -19.77 24.54 -14.95
CA HIS A 651 -19.74 23.69 -16.13
C HIS A 651 -19.67 24.44 -17.48
N ASP A 652 -20.13 25.69 -17.50
CA ASP A 652 -20.08 26.61 -18.64
C ASP A 652 -18.79 27.46 -18.69
N ASP A 653 -17.87 27.27 -17.73
CA ASP A 653 -16.63 28.01 -17.50
C ASP A 653 -16.79 29.53 -17.26
N ASN A 654 -18.02 29.99 -17.01
CA ASN A 654 -18.31 31.42 -16.79
C ASN A 654 -18.08 31.86 -15.35
N PHE A 655 -18.04 30.91 -14.40
CA PHE A 655 -17.85 31.20 -12.98
C PHE A 655 -16.75 30.33 -12.37
N LEU A 656 -16.04 30.89 -11.40
CA LEU A 656 -15.13 30.16 -10.53
C LEU A 656 -15.61 30.30 -9.08
N LEU A 657 -15.92 29.16 -8.45
CA LEU A 657 -16.24 29.07 -7.03
C LEU A 657 -14.97 28.80 -6.24
N THR A 658 -14.77 29.54 -5.16
CA THR A 658 -13.66 29.34 -4.23
C THR A 658 -14.20 29.25 -2.80
N VAL A 659 -13.74 28.27 -2.02
CA VAL A 659 -14.11 28.07 -0.62
C VAL A 659 -12.90 28.12 0.29
N SER A 660 -13.03 28.64 1.52
CA SER A 660 -11.87 28.92 2.38
C SER A 660 -12.05 28.56 3.85
N ARG A 661 -10.90 28.42 4.53
CA ARG A 661 -10.80 28.31 5.99
C ARG A 661 -11.36 29.53 6.73
N ASP A 662 -11.51 30.66 6.07
CA ASP A 662 -12.15 31.86 6.63
C ASP A 662 -13.68 31.74 6.78
N ARG A 663 -14.23 30.57 6.40
CA ARG A 663 -15.66 30.19 6.49
C ARG A 663 -16.54 30.85 5.42
N GLN A 664 -15.91 31.51 4.45
CA GLN A 664 -16.58 32.20 3.36
C GLN A 664 -16.36 31.45 2.05
N PHE A 665 -17.27 31.66 1.11
CA PHE A 665 -17.07 31.31 -0.29
C PHE A 665 -17.12 32.57 -1.14
N SER A 666 -16.46 32.54 -2.29
CA SER A 666 -16.49 33.59 -3.30
C SER A 666 -16.84 33.00 -4.66
N VAL A 667 -17.60 33.75 -5.46
CA VAL A 667 -17.87 33.42 -6.85
C VAL A 667 -17.31 34.53 -7.71
N PHE A 668 -16.44 34.18 -8.65
CA PHE A 668 -15.90 35.10 -9.63
C PHE A 668 -16.54 34.83 -10.98
N SER A 669 -16.94 35.87 -11.70
CA SER A 669 -17.29 35.76 -13.12
C SER A 669 -16.01 35.85 -13.94
N ILE A 670 -15.84 34.92 -14.87
CA ILE A 670 -14.71 34.80 -15.79
C ILE A 670 -15.23 34.99 -17.20
N THR A 671 -14.74 36.01 -17.90
CA THR A 671 -15.12 36.28 -19.29
C THR A 671 -13.89 36.21 -20.18
N LYS A 672 -13.99 35.43 -21.25
CA LYS A 672 -12.96 35.28 -22.26
C LYS A 672 -13.35 36.15 -23.45
N THR A 673 -12.55 37.16 -23.78
CA THR A 673 -12.80 37.98 -24.98
C THR A 673 -12.33 37.23 -26.23
N GLY A 674 -12.91 37.54 -27.39
CA GLY A 674 -12.52 36.91 -28.67
C GLY A 674 -11.05 37.14 -29.07
N THR A 675 -10.34 38.06 -28.39
CA THR A 675 -8.90 38.32 -28.57
C THR A 675 -8.01 37.46 -27.66
N GLY A 676 -8.60 36.59 -26.83
CA GLY A 676 -7.87 35.73 -25.89
C GLY A 676 -7.49 36.42 -24.57
N GLU A 677 -7.97 37.64 -24.32
CA GLU A 677 -7.83 38.29 -23.01
C GLU A 677 -8.88 37.74 -22.03
N ILE A 678 -8.47 37.60 -20.77
CA ILE A 678 -9.32 37.06 -19.72
C ILE A 678 -9.61 38.18 -18.73
N SER A 679 -10.88 38.53 -18.59
CA SER A 679 -11.36 39.43 -17.55
C SER A 679 -12.04 38.64 -16.45
N HIS A 680 -11.92 39.14 -15.22
CA HIS A 680 -12.52 38.52 -14.05
C HIS A 680 -13.10 39.60 -13.13
N SER A 681 -14.20 39.27 -12.45
CA SER A 681 -14.80 40.15 -11.45
C SER A 681 -15.40 39.34 -10.30
N LEU A 682 -15.33 39.88 -9.09
CA LEU A 682 -15.96 39.26 -7.91
C LEU A 682 -17.47 39.49 -7.97
N LEU A 683 -18.25 38.42 -8.17
CA LEU A 683 -19.71 38.47 -8.23
C LEU A 683 -20.31 38.42 -6.83
N ALA A 684 -19.85 37.50 -5.99
CA ALA A 684 -20.34 37.35 -4.62
C ALA A 684 -19.24 36.90 -3.67
N ARG A 685 -19.34 37.37 -2.43
CA ARG A 685 -18.58 36.88 -1.27
C ARG A 685 -19.55 36.75 -0.11
N GLN A 686 -19.73 35.54 0.41
CA GLN A 686 -20.70 35.29 1.49
C GLN A 686 -20.13 34.43 2.61
N GLU A 687 -20.58 34.71 3.84
CA GLU A 687 -20.37 33.83 4.98
C GLU A 687 -21.34 32.66 4.89
N GLY A 688 -20.85 31.54 4.33
CA GLY A 688 -21.68 30.37 4.07
C GLY A 688 -21.91 29.49 5.30
N HIS A 689 -20.92 29.36 6.17
CA HIS A 689 -20.87 28.33 7.23
C HIS A 689 -20.33 28.84 8.56
N LYS A 690 -20.61 28.10 9.65
CA LYS A 690 -20.14 28.46 11.01
C LYS A 690 -18.68 28.06 11.26
N ARG A 691 -18.15 27.14 10.46
CA ARG A 691 -16.78 26.61 10.51
C ARG A 691 -16.20 26.57 9.10
N ILE A 692 -14.94 26.14 9.00
CA ILE A 692 -14.19 26.00 7.74
C ILE A 692 -15.07 25.32 6.69
N ILE A 693 -15.13 25.88 5.49
CA ILE A 693 -15.67 25.19 4.33
C ILE A 693 -14.52 24.39 3.75
N TRP A 694 -14.70 23.08 3.59
CA TRP A 694 -13.65 22.20 3.07
C TRP A 694 -13.79 22.01 1.57
N SER A 695 -15.03 21.81 1.12
CA SER A 695 -15.30 21.38 -0.24
C SER A 695 -16.49 22.12 -0.86
N CYS A 696 -16.47 22.20 -2.18
CA CYS A 696 -17.58 22.67 -2.99
C CYS A 696 -17.75 21.79 -4.23
N SER A 697 -18.93 21.80 -4.83
CA SER A 697 -19.17 21.17 -6.12
C SER A 697 -20.31 21.83 -6.88
N TRP A 698 -20.12 22.08 -8.17
CA TRP A 698 -21.16 22.64 -9.04
C TRP A 698 -22.16 21.59 -9.49
N ASN A 699 -23.42 21.99 -9.62
CA ASN A 699 -24.39 21.22 -10.37
C ASN A 699 -24.04 21.29 -11.87
N PRO A 700 -23.79 20.17 -12.56
CA PRO A 700 -23.40 20.21 -13.97
C PRO A 700 -24.50 20.71 -14.91
N HIS A 701 -25.77 20.70 -14.47
CA HIS A 701 -26.89 21.12 -15.30
C HIS A 701 -27.25 22.61 -15.15
N GLY A 702 -26.63 23.35 -14.24
CA GLY A 702 -26.59 24.82 -14.30
C GLY A 702 -26.13 25.47 -13.01
N ASN A 703 -26.58 26.69 -12.72
CA ASN A 703 -25.82 27.59 -11.83
C ASN A 703 -26.12 27.40 -10.33
N GLU A 704 -26.38 26.16 -9.90
CA GLU A 704 -26.44 25.78 -8.49
C GLU A 704 -25.13 25.11 -8.04
N PHE A 705 -24.79 25.24 -6.77
CA PHE A 705 -23.59 24.60 -6.21
C PHE A 705 -23.79 24.23 -4.74
N ALA A 706 -23.05 23.20 -4.32
CA ALA A 706 -23.01 22.73 -2.95
C ALA A 706 -21.75 23.22 -2.23
N THR A 707 -21.87 23.50 -0.93
CA THR A 707 -20.73 23.78 -0.04
C THR A 707 -20.79 22.86 1.18
N GLY A 708 -19.66 22.22 1.51
CA GLY A 708 -19.52 21.24 2.60
C GLY A 708 -18.55 21.74 3.66
N SER A 709 -18.93 21.62 4.93
CA SER A 709 -18.20 22.27 6.02
C SER A 709 -17.92 21.37 7.23
N ARG A 710 -16.90 21.78 7.98
CA ARG A 710 -16.59 21.29 9.33
C ARG A 710 -17.72 21.50 10.34
N ASP A 711 -18.71 22.34 10.05
CA ASP A 711 -19.91 22.47 10.88
C ASP A 711 -20.90 21.30 10.71
N LYS A 712 -20.52 20.28 9.92
CA LYS A 712 -21.29 19.06 9.62
C LYS A 712 -22.52 19.31 8.78
N THR A 713 -22.54 20.39 8.00
CA THR A 713 -23.66 20.71 7.10
C THR A 713 -23.22 20.84 5.67
N VAL A 714 -24.14 20.52 4.76
CA VAL A 714 -24.04 20.82 3.33
C VAL A 714 -25.14 21.83 2.99
N LYS A 715 -24.76 22.89 2.28
CA LYS A 715 -25.69 23.94 1.83
C LYS A 715 -25.69 24.00 0.31
N ILE A 716 -26.87 24.18 -0.27
CA ILE A 716 -27.07 24.31 -1.71
C ILE A 716 -27.45 25.75 -2.03
N TRP A 717 -26.73 26.34 -2.99
CA TRP A 717 -26.84 27.73 -3.39
C TRP A 717 -27.18 27.83 -4.88
N ALA A 718 -27.73 28.96 -5.31
CA ALA A 718 -27.92 29.30 -6.72
C ALA A 718 -27.42 30.71 -7.03
N ILE A 719 -26.90 30.92 -8.23
CA ILE A 719 -26.69 32.26 -8.78
C ILE A 719 -28.03 32.81 -9.28
N GLU A 720 -28.47 33.96 -8.76
CA GLU A 720 -29.63 34.70 -9.25
C GLU A 720 -29.18 35.87 -10.14
N ARG A 721 -29.70 35.92 -11.38
CA ARG A 721 -29.55 37.05 -12.34
C ARG A 721 -28.10 37.56 -12.48
N GLU A 722 -27.13 36.66 -12.47
CA GLU A 722 -25.70 36.93 -12.66
C GLU A 722 -25.08 38.00 -11.73
N SER A 723 -25.75 38.32 -10.61
CA SER A 723 -25.35 39.45 -9.74
C SER A 723 -25.45 39.15 -8.25
N SER A 724 -26.06 38.03 -7.86
CA SER A 724 -26.13 37.63 -6.46
C SER A 724 -26.23 36.11 -6.30
N VAL A 725 -26.00 35.63 -5.09
CA VAL A 725 -26.11 34.22 -4.73
C VAL A 725 -27.16 34.06 -3.63
N ARG A 726 -28.01 33.05 -3.74
CA ARG A 726 -29.05 32.73 -2.76
C ARG A 726 -28.90 31.32 -2.21
N LEU A 727 -29.08 31.16 -0.89
CA LEU A 727 -29.23 29.85 -0.25
C LEU A 727 -30.59 29.24 -0.63
N LEU A 728 -30.57 28.07 -1.25
CA LEU A 728 -31.78 27.34 -1.61
C LEU A 728 -32.23 26.41 -0.49
N THR A 729 -31.31 25.60 0.04
CA THR A 729 -31.60 24.63 1.09
C THR A 729 -30.34 24.24 1.87
N THR A 730 -30.56 23.69 3.07
CA THR A 730 -29.52 23.08 3.91
C THR A 730 -29.90 21.62 4.11
N LEU A 731 -29.00 20.70 3.79
CA LEU A 731 -29.23 19.27 4.02
C LEU A 731 -29.23 18.97 5.53
N PRO A 732 -29.82 17.84 5.97
CA PRO A 732 -29.76 17.39 7.35
C PRO A 732 -28.32 17.35 7.87
N GLN A 733 -28.16 17.53 9.18
CA GLN A 733 -26.84 17.53 9.80
C GLN A 733 -26.21 16.14 9.75
N PHE A 734 -24.96 16.09 9.30
CA PHE A 734 -24.18 14.86 9.18
C PHE A 734 -23.52 14.47 10.50
N MET A 735 -23.12 13.20 10.62
CA MET A 735 -22.50 12.67 11.85
C MET A 735 -21.11 13.28 12.11
N SER A 736 -20.36 13.56 11.06
CA SER A 736 -19.00 14.11 11.12
C SER A 736 -18.82 15.35 10.21
N SER A 737 -17.63 15.95 10.26
CA SER A 737 -17.23 17.03 9.36
C SER A 737 -17.33 16.58 7.89
N VAL A 738 -17.94 17.39 7.03
CA VAL A 738 -17.98 17.13 5.59
C VAL A 738 -16.70 17.65 4.97
N THR A 739 -15.97 16.78 4.29
CA THR A 739 -14.62 17.06 3.76
C THR A 739 -14.53 16.98 2.25
N ALA A 740 -15.42 16.26 1.58
CA ALA A 740 -15.46 16.14 0.12
C ALA A 740 -16.90 16.14 -0.39
N LEU A 741 -17.12 16.77 -1.54
CA LEU A 741 -18.38 16.78 -2.28
C LEU A 741 -18.11 16.47 -3.74
N SER A 742 -19.03 15.72 -4.37
CA SER A 742 -19.04 15.54 -5.81
C SER A 742 -20.49 15.46 -6.30
N TRP A 743 -20.89 16.41 -7.14
CA TRP A 743 -22.23 16.48 -7.70
C TRP A 743 -22.22 16.02 -9.17
N ILE A 744 -23.06 15.04 -9.48
CA ILE A 744 -23.34 14.61 -10.84
C ILE A 744 -24.81 14.85 -11.19
N GLY A 745 -25.08 15.22 -12.44
CA GLY A 745 -26.42 15.40 -12.95
C GLY A 745 -26.87 14.22 -13.79
N LEU A 746 -27.95 13.57 -13.38
CA LEU A 746 -28.52 12.37 -14.02
C LEU A 746 -29.53 12.69 -15.13
N HIS A 747 -30.38 13.71 -14.92
CA HIS A 747 -31.33 14.16 -15.94
C HIS A 747 -31.37 15.69 -16.01
N HIS A 748 -30.91 16.21 -17.15
CA HIS A 748 -30.88 17.64 -17.45
C HIS A 748 -32.26 18.30 -17.35
N GLN A 749 -33.29 17.69 -17.96
CA GLN A 749 -34.65 18.27 -18.01
C GLN A 749 -35.31 18.42 -16.63
N LYS A 750 -35.02 17.50 -15.69
CA LYS A 750 -35.59 17.51 -14.34
C LYS A 750 -34.66 18.14 -13.30
N ASN A 751 -33.54 18.72 -13.74
CA ASN A 751 -32.40 19.12 -12.90
C ASN A 751 -32.15 18.10 -11.77
N TYR A 752 -32.13 16.82 -12.14
CA TYR A 752 -32.00 15.72 -11.23
C TYR A 752 -30.54 15.30 -11.18
N GLY A 753 -29.99 15.16 -9.98
CA GLY A 753 -28.60 14.80 -9.76
C GLY A 753 -28.39 14.01 -8.48
N LEU A 754 -27.21 13.43 -8.39
CA LEU A 754 -26.72 12.70 -7.23
C LEU A 754 -25.55 13.47 -6.64
N LEU A 755 -25.55 13.64 -5.33
CA LEU A 755 -24.49 14.28 -4.57
C LEU A 755 -23.83 13.25 -3.65
N ALA A 756 -22.55 12.97 -3.89
CA ALA A 756 -21.72 12.21 -2.97
C ALA A 756 -21.16 13.14 -1.89
N VAL A 757 -21.33 12.76 -0.62
CA VAL A 757 -20.88 13.51 0.56
C VAL A 757 -19.88 12.66 1.35
N GLY A 758 -18.61 13.00 1.25
CA GLY A 758 -17.53 12.38 2.01
C GLY A 758 -17.29 13.07 3.36
N MET A 759 -17.18 12.27 4.42
CA MET A 759 -17.00 12.73 5.79
C MET A 759 -15.63 12.38 6.37
N GLU A 760 -15.19 13.12 7.38
CA GLU A 760 -13.90 12.94 8.09
C GLU A 760 -13.76 11.54 8.74
N ASN A 761 -14.87 10.86 9.03
CA ASN A 761 -14.85 9.49 9.58
C ASN A 761 -14.71 8.40 8.50
N GLY A 762 -14.55 8.77 7.22
CA GLY A 762 -14.44 7.85 6.08
C GLY A 762 -15.76 7.37 5.51
N GLN A 763 -16.91 7.78 6.07
CA GLN A 763 -18.22 7.46 5.50
C GLN A 763 -18.52 8.35 4.28
N ILE A 764 -19.14 7.74 3.26
CA ILE A 764 -19.63 8.43 2.06
C ILE A 764 -21.14 8.21 1.99
N GLU A 765 -21.90 9.30 1.99
CA GLU A 765 -23.35 9.27 1.80
C GLU A 765 -23.73 9.76 0.41
N MET A 766 -24.72 9.12 -0.22
CA MET A 766 -25.20 9.47 -1.55
C MET A 766 -26.60 10.08 -1.45
N TRP A 767 -26.79 11.28 -2.01
CA TRP A 767 -28.02 12.06 -1.90
C TRP A 767 -28.62 12.37 -3.26
N ASN A 768 -29.90 12.02 -3.46
CA ASN A 768 -30.65 12.40 -4.65
C ASN A 768 -31.22 13.82 -4.48
N LEU A 769 -30.90 14.70 -5.43
CA LEU A 769 -31.38 16.09 -5.46
C LEU A 769 -32.16 16.32 -6.76
N SER A 770 -33.38 16.85 -6.66
CA SER A 770 -34.19 17.27 -7.81
C SER A 770 -34.64 18.72 -7.65
N TYR A 771 -34.53 19.49 -8.73
CA TYR A 771 -35.03 20.87 -8.81
C TYR A 771 -35.94 21.04 -10.01
N ASN A 772 -37.15 21.55 -9.81
CA ASN A 772 -38.01 21.92 -10.93
C ASN A 772 -37.55 23.28 -11.50
N ARG A 773 -36.97 23.28 -12.69
CA ARG A 773 -36.70 24.49 -13.48
C ARG A 773 -37.86 24.75 -14.45
N ALA A 774 -38.29 26.00 -14.58
CA ALA A 774 -39.20 26.41 -15.67
C ALA A 774 -38.40 26.66 -16.97
N ASP A 775 -38.94 26.22 -18.10
CA ASP A 775 -38.29 25.98 -19.41
C ASP A 775 -37.57 27.17 -20.09
N ASN A 776 -36.34 26.94 -20.59
CA ASN A 776 -36.01 26.97 -22.05
C ASN A 776 -34.47 26.88 -22.33
N GLY A 777 -34.03 25.78 -23.00
CA GLY A 777 -33.09 25.83 -24.14
C GLY A 777 -31.59 25.48 -23.99
N SER A 778 -31.23 24.17 -23.99
CA SER A 778 -30.14 23.42 -24.73
C SER A 778 -28.74 24.07 -25.02
N ILE A 779 -27.54 23.44 -24.98
CA ILE A 779 -26.99 22.03 -24.91
C ILE A 779 -25.44 22.04 -24.63
N ALA A 780 -24.93 21.03 -23.85
CA ALA A 780 -23.60 20.32 -23.77
C ALA A 780 -22.25 21.01 -23.34
N THR A 781 -21.20 20.42 -22.69
CA THR A 781 -20.82 19.30 -21.73
C THR A 781 -19.25 19.29 -21.57
N PRO A 782 -18.54 18.85 -20.47
CA PRO A 782 -18.17 17.42 -20.14
C PRO A 782 -17.82 17.07 -18.63
N ALA A 783 -17.70 15.83 -18.11
CA ALA A 783 -18.18 14.46 -18.42
C ALA A 783 -17.87 13.47 -17.25
N TRP A 784 -18.81 12.57 -16.92
CA TRP A 784 -18.61 11.27 -16.24
C TRP A 784 -19.17 10.17 -17.15
N LYS A 785 -18.57 8.97 -17.16
CA LYS A 785 -18.90 7.90 -18.11
C LYS A 785 -20.22 7.19 -17.76
N LYS A 786 -21.14 7.17 -18.72
CA LYS A 786 -22.29 6.27 -18.78
C LYS A 786 -21.83 5.01 -19.51
N ASN A 787 -21.92 3.83 -18.89
CA ASN A 787 -21.88 2.60 -19.67
C ASN A 787 -23.18 2.53 -20.48
N GLU A 788 -23.07 2.59 -21.80
CA GLU A 788 -24.16 2.21 -22.67
C GLU A 788 -24.16 0.69 -22.73
N ASP A 789 -24.88 0.10 -21.78
CA ASP A 789 -25.75 -1.07 -21.95
C ASP A 789 -26.39 -1.38 -20.58
N ASP A 790 -27.69 -1.11 -20.51
CA ASP A 790 -28.65 -1.38 -19.42
C ASP A 790 -28.36 -0.87 -17.97
N HIS A 791 -29.31 -0.08 -17.46
CA HIS A 791 -29.44 0.36 -16.06
C HIS A 791 -28.26 1.21 -15.48
N THR A 792 -28.24 2.52 -15.76
CA THR A 792 -27.68 3.62 -14.91
C THR A 792 -26.47 3.32 -14.00
N SER A 793 -25.43 2.62 -14.49
CA SER A 793 -24.19 2.39 -13.74
C SER A 793 -23.19 3.53 -13.97
N MET A 794 -22.71 4.14 -12.90
CA MET A 794 -21.70 5.21 -12.86
C MET A 794 -20.50 4.78 -12.01
N GLN A 795 -19.35 5.44 -12.15
CA GLN A 795 -18.18 5.18 -11.30
C GLN A 795 -17.90 6.34 -10.37
N LEU A 796 -17.66 6.03 -9.09
CA LEU A 796 -17.22 6.95 -8.06
C LEU A 796 -15.82 6.57 -7.63
N ALA A 797 -14.87 7.52 -7.72
CA ALA A 797 -13.55 7.37 -7.13
C ALA A 797 -13.49 8.10 -5.78
N SER A 798 -12.78 7.53 -4.82
CA SER A 798 -12.53 8.15 -3.52
C SER A 798 -11.08 7.97 -3.11
N CYS A 799 -10.53 8.95 -2.41
CA CYS A 799 -9.23 8.88 -1.77
C CYS A 799 -9.31 9.41 -0.33
N GLY A 800 -8.31 9.11 0.50
CA GLY A 800 -8.30 9.56 1.88
C GLY A 800 -6.97 9.42 2.62
N ALA A 801 -7.00 9.88 3.87
CA ALA A 801 -5.88 9.76 4.81
C ALA A 801 -5.66 8.33 5.34
N ASP A 802 -6.49 7.38 4.93
CA ASP A 802 -6.27 5.95 5.12
C ASP A 802 -5.34 5.34 4.05
N ASN A 803 -4.65 6.20 3.28
CA ASN A 803 -3.70 5.87 2.22
C ASN A 803 -4.30 5.11 1.04
N CYS A 804 -5.63 5.01 0.97
CA CYS A 804 -6.31 4.18 -0.01
C CYS A 804 -6.93 5.01 -1.14
N VAL A 805 -6.85 4.47 -2.35
CA VAL A 805 -7.67 4.86 -3.50
C VAL A 805 -8.71 3.78 -3.72
N ARG A 806 -9.98 4.15 -3.92
CA ARG A 806 -11.06 3.21 -4.19
C ARG A 806 -11.89 3.66 -5.36
N VAL A 807 -12.38 2.68 -6.13
CA VAL A 807 -13.38 2.90 -7.19
C VAL A 807 -14.60 2.06 -6.89
N PHE A 808 -15.78 2.65 -7.04
CA PHE A 808 -17.08 2.04 -6.85
C PHE A 808 -17.92 2.19 -8.10
N ASP A 809 -18.55 1.12 -8.54
CA ASP A 809 -19.68 1.17 -9.46
C ASP A 809 -20.94 1.49 -8.66
N VAL A 810 -21.70 2.48 -9.11
CA VAL A 810 -22.93 2.99 -8.49
C VAL A 810 -24.06 2.86 -9.51
N THR A 811 -25.01 1.99 -9.23
CA THR A 811 -26.17 1.74 -10.08
C THR A 811 -27.43 2.30 -9.43
N VAL A 812 -28.14 3.19 -10.12
CA VAL A 812 -29.35 3.84 -9.58
C VAL A 812 -30.59 3.19 -10.19
N LYS A 813 -31.29 2.33 -9.44
CA LYS A 813 -32.48 1.61 -9.93
C LYS A 813 -33.73 2.47 -10.04
#